data_AF-A0A349LKE6-F1
#
_entry.id   AF-A0A349LKE6-F1
#
_cell.length_a   1.000
_cell.length_b   1.000
_cell.length_c   1.000
_cell.angle_alpha   90.00
_cell.angle_beta   90.00
_cell.angle_gamma   90.00
#
_symmetry.space_group_name_H-M   'P 1'
#
loop_
_entity.id
_entity.type
_entity.pdbx_description
1 polymer ?
#
loop_
_entity_poly.entity_id
_entity_poly.type
_entity_poly.pdbx_seq_one_letter_code
_entity_poly.pdbx_strand_id
1 'polypeptide(L)'
;MRPVQALLDGSCFTSKIWGKKVIPITIGIIGIFALLLLVLLAIASSNTEFFDNYFIWLYAANVVIGICLTLVILILIAVIAVRWYRGHFGTRLIAKLAMIFALVGIVPGLILYGVSLQFVSRSIETWFDVKVESALNSGLELGRVTLRVAQEEILGEGNYIAEQIVRMPSGTSTEQVATAVMKMRNQFGIQEVSLFNIRRNLIFTSELKAKKYLPASPVDVVDDAFKKKGVAFLDQIEMEDGQRGYRIRAIVPVVRKKPIHSKLDSGKEAEDKYFLQLVRYIPTPLAKNIFAVESACSEYQEKALGRTGLRKMFVGTLTLTLFFAVFVAITLALLLGRQLARPLLMLLRGTQAVAQGDLSPKPELDTGDELGMLTRQFNVMTRQLADTRTSLQESKAFLERVLGSLTAGVCIFDKNYNVVSSNPGADRIFGQDLTQLDGKPLSSSPALIEFEQAFQEGFATMKLAVLSEGGTEQNTPTNAPVWQKQIQLHSTNEFDNELGVTLFVRGTELTGDLRMIVFDDITDVVSAQRSIAWSEVARRLAHEIKNPLTPIQLSAERLQHKLAGKLSLEQEEMINRSTETIIGQVQAMKKMVNDFRDFAKTPTPQLKPVSINTLTTEILGLYDGSSLRTQLDPHCPNIMGDPTQIRQVIHNLLQNAQDTTLEGSHPTSPVEVKTELVPYGEHNGIAQNAVRLTISDCGIGFPVKILARAFEPYITTKSKGTGLGLAVVKKIIDDHSAKIEIRNRMRGEEVIGAQVSILFMKLAKEAI
;
A
#
# COMPACT_ATOMS: atom_id res chain seq x y z
N MET A 1 9.55 22.02 -40.63
CA MET A 1 9.27 21.52 -39.26
C MET A 1 8.48 20.21 -39.19
N ARG A 2 8.19 19.50 -40.29
CA ARG A 2 7.56 18.15 -40.27
C ARG A 2 8.49 16.91 -40.44
N PRO A 3 9.79 16.99 -40.78
CA PRO A 3 10.59 15.77 -40.95
C PRO A 3 11.28 15.28 -39.66
N VAL A 4 11.26 16.06 -38.57
CA VAL A 4 11.89 15.65 -37.29
C VAL A 4 10.94 14.79 -36.44
N GLN A 5 9.64 14.85 -36.70
CA GLN A 5 8.62 14.09 -35.96
C GLN A 5 8.55 12.62 -36.44
N ALA A 6 8.80 12.37 -37.72
CA ALA A 6 8.80 11.02 -38.29
C ALA A 6 10.02 10.16 -37.89
N LEU A 7 11.16 10.78 -37.51
CA LEU A 7 12.34 10.07 -37.02
C LEU A 7 12.21 9.60 -35.55
N LEU A 8 11.25 10.15 -34.81
CA LEU A 8 10.95 9.76 -33.42
C LEU A 8 9.71 8.87 -33.28
N ASP A 9 8.83 8.84 -34.29
CA ASP A 9 7.67 7.94 -34.36
C ASP A 9 7.96 6.63 -35.12
N GLY A 10 9.21 6.42 -35.55
CA GLY A 10 9.68 5.15 -36.10
C GLY A 10 9.52 4.01 -35.10
N SER A 11 8.66 3.06 -35.47
CA SER A 11 8.26 1.81 -34.80
C SER A 11 9.40 0.85 -34.39
N CYS A 12 10.65 1.31 -34.37
CA CYS A 12 11.81 0.57 -33.89
C CYS A 12 12.01 0.69 -32.36
N PHE A 13 11.48 1.74 -31.73
CA PHE A 13 11.61 1.98 -30.27
C PHE A 13 10.45 1.46 -29.40
N THR A 14 9.38 0.92 -29.99
CA THR A 14 8.14 0.57 -29.27
C THR A 14 7.98 -0.92 -28.95
N SER A 15 8.91 -1.77 -29.38
CA SER A 15 9.03 -3.14 -28.85
C SER A 15 9.41 -3.06 -27.36
N LYS A 16 8.44 -3.35 -26.48
CA LYS A 16 8.58 -3.36 -25.00
C LYS A 16 9.79 -4.16 -24.47
N ILE A 17 10.37 -5.02 -25.31
CA ILE A 17 11.52 -5.89 -25.01
C ILE A 17 12.84 -5.22 -25.43
N TRP A 18 12.89 -4.55 -26.59
CA TRP A 18 14.09 -3.84 -27.06
C TRP A 18 14.40 -2.57 -26.25
N GLY A 19 13.39 -1.76 -25.91
CA GLY A 19 13.61 -0.49 -25.22
C GLY A 19 14.02 -0.59 -23.73
N LYS A 20 13.69 -1.69 -23.03
CA LYS A 20 13.96 -1.82 -21.59
C LYS A 20 15.33 -2.43 -21.25
N LYS A 21 15.89 -3.30 -22.09
CA LYS A 21 17.16 -4.00 -21.81
C LYS A 21 18.27 -3.74 -22.83
N VAL A 22 17.96 -3.58 -24.12
CA VAL A 22 19.01 -3.45 -25.15
C VAL A 22 19.75 -2.12 -25.07
N ILE A 23 19.05 -1.02 -24.80
CA ILE A 23 19.64 0.32 -24.65
C ILE A 23 20.64 0.38 -23.47
N PRO A 24 20.31 -0.05 -22.23
CA PRO A 24 21.29 -0.04 -21.16
C PRO A 24 22.47 -1.01 -21.38
N ILE A 25 22.24 -2.16 -22.04
CA ILE A 25 23.32 -3.11 -22.37
C ILE A 25 24.27 -2.50 -23.40
N THR A 26 23.76 -1.90 -24.48
CA THR A 26 24.58 -1.24 -25.51
C THR A 26 25.37 -0.06 -24.96
N ILE A 27 24.75 0.77 -24.10
CA ILE A 27 25.43 1.84 -23.35
C ILE A 27 26.56 1.27 -22.48
N GLY A 28 26.31 0.16 -21.78
CA GLY A 28 27.33 -0.52 -20.96
C GLY A 28 28.51 -1.06 -21.78
N ILE A 29 28.23 -1.67 -22.94
CA ILE A 29 29.27 -2.17 -23.85
C ILE A 29 30.15 -1.02 -24.36
N ILE A 30 29.55 0.09 -24.81
CA ILE A 30 30.31 1.28 -25.25
C ILE A 30 31.21 1.80 -24.11
N GLY A 31 30.70 1.82 -22.87
CA GLY A 31 31.48 2.19 -21.69
C GLY A 31 32.69 1.27 -21.44
N ILE A 32 32.51 -0.05 -21.56
CA ILE A 32 33.60 -1.03 -21.40
C ILE A 32 34.66 -0.86 -22.49
N PHE A 33 34.25 -0.70 -23.75
CA PHE A 33 35.18 -0.46 -24.86
C PHE A 33 35.95 0.86 -24.68
N ALA A 34 35.28 1.93 -24.22
CA ALA A 34 35.94 3.20 -23.93
C ALA A 34 36.97 3.08 -22.79
N LEU A 35 36.63 2.34 -21.74
CA LEU A 35 37.56 2.07 -20.63
C LEU A 35 38.76 1.24 -21.09
N LEU A 36 38.52 0.19 -21.87
CA LEU A 36 39.57 -0.68 -22.40
C LEU A 36 40.51 0.12 -23.33
N LEU A 37 39.96 0.98 -24.19
CA LEU A 37 40.76 1.86 -25.04
C LEU A 37 41.58 2.86 -24.22
N LEU A 38 41.02 3.44 -23.16
CA LEU A 38 41.76 4.30 -22.24
C LEU A 38 42.95 3.59 -21.59
N VAL A 39 42.76 2.35 -21.13
CA VAL A 39 43.84 1.53 -20.55
C VAL A 39 44.89 1.22 -21.62
N LEU A 40 44.47 0.89 -22.85
CA LEU A 40 45.39 0.59 -23.94
C LEU A 40 46.24 1.81 -24.32
N LEU A 41 45.66 3.01 -24.34
CA LEU A 41 46.40 4.26 -24.57
C LEU A 41 47.35 4.61 -23.42
N ALA A 42 46.99 4.31 -22.17
CA ALA A 42 47.90 4.50 -21.05
C ALA A 42 49.15 3.62 -21.20
N ILE A 43 48.96 2.34 -21.56
CA ILE A 43 50.06 1.39 -21.82
C ILE A 43 50.89 1.83 -23.03
N ALA A 44 50.24 2.23 -24.12
CA ALA A 44 50.91 2.71 -25.34
C ALA A 44 51.79 3.95 -25.08
N SER A 45 51.42 4.81 -24.12
CA SER A 45 52.23 5.99 -23.79
C SER A 45 53.60 5.67 -23.18
N SER A 46 53.77 4.47 -22.60
CA SER A 46 55.03 4.03 -21.98
C SER A 46 55.95 3.23 -22.92
N ASN A 47 55.46 2.79 -24.09
CA ASN A 47 56.20 1.92 -25.01
C ASN A 47 56.26 2.54 -26.42
N THR A 48 57.42 3.12 -26.76
CA THR A 48 57.66 3.81 -28.04
C THR A 48 57.54 2.89 -29.25
N GLU A 49 57.97 1.63 -29.16
CA GLU A 49 57.92 0.69 -30.29
C GLU A 49 56.48 0.20 -30.56
N PHE A 50 55.69 0.00 -29.51
CA PHE A 50 54.26 -0.30 -29.63
C PHE A 50 53.48 0.90 -30.19
N PHE A 51 53.84 2.11 -29.76
CA PHE A 51 53.23 3.34 -30.22
C PHE A 51 53.42 3.53 -31.73
N ASP A 52 54.64 3.40 -32.24
CA ASP A 52 54.93 3.65 -33.66
C ASP A 52 54.21 2.66 -34.59
N ASN A 53 54.10 1.39 -34.20
CA ASN A 53 53.44 0.36 -35.01
C ASN A 53 51.91 0.49 -35.06
N TYR A 54 51.28 0.95 -33.98
CA TYR A 54 49.81 0.94 -33.83
C TYR A 54 49.18 2.33 -33.76
N PHE A 55 49.95 3.42 -33.90
CA PHE A 55 49.47 4.79 -33.77
C PHE A 55 48.20 5.07 -34.58
N ILE A 56 48.19 4.68 -35.87
CA ILE A 56 47.07 4.95 -36.78
C ILE A 56 45.80 4.22 -36.31
N TRP A 57 45.92 2.95 -35.92
CA TRP A 57 44.81 2.15 -35.43
C TRP A 57 44.27 2.64 -34.09
N LEU A 58 45.16 2.99 -33.16
CA LEU A 58 44.80 3.57 -31.86
C LEU A 58 44.10 4.91 -32.02
N TYR A 59 44.61 5.78 -32.89
CA TYR A 59 44.01 7.07 -33.17
C TYR A 59 42.64 6.91 -33.85
N ALA A 60 42.52 6.02 -34.84
CA ALA A 60 41.24 5.74 -35.49
C ALA A 60 40.21 5.18 -34.50
N ALA A 61 40.61 4.24 -33.63
CA ALA A 61 39.76 3.71 -32.58
C ALA A 61 39.28 4.81 -31.60
N ASN A 62 40.16 5.73 -31.21
CA ASN A 62 39.81 6.89 -30.38
C ASN A 62 38.74 7.76 -31.03
N VAL A 63 38.89 8.06 -32.32
CA VAL A 63 37.91 8.87 -33.07
C VAL A 63 36.57 8.15 -33.14
N VAL A 64 36.55 6.85 -33.47
CA VAL A 64 35.32 6.05 -33.54
C VAL A 64 34.59 5.99 -32.20
N ILE A 65 35.30 5.66 -31.10
CA ILE A 65 34.69 5.61 -29.78
C ILE A 65 34.25 7.01 -29.32
N GLY A 66 35.03 8.05 -29.62
CA GLY A 66 34.64 9.44 -29.35
C GLY A 66 33.33 9.83 -30.05
N ILE A 67 33.16 9.45 -31.33
CA ILE A 67 31.91 9.66 -32.08
C ILE A 67 30.76 8.87 -31.44
N CYS A 68 30.98 7.61 -31.07
CA CYS A 68 29.96 6.80 -30.38
C CYS A 68 29.54 7.42 -29.04
N LEU A 69 30.50 7.85 -28.21
CA LEU A 69 30.23 8.48 -26.91
C LEU A 69 29.51 9.82 -27.08
N THR A 70 29.93 10.67 -28.02
CA THR A 70 29.26 11.95 -28.28
C THR A 70 27.82 11.75 -28.76
N LEU A 71 27.57 10.78 -29.64
CA LEU A 71 26.22 10.42 -30.07
C LEU A 71 25.36 9.93 -28.90
N VAL A 72 25.91 9.07 -28.03
CA VAL A 72 25.21 8.61 -26.82
C VAL A 72 24.94 9.77 -25.85
N ILE A 73 25.91 10.64 -25.60
CA ILE A 73 25.76 11.82 -24.73
C ILE A 73 24.65 12.74 -25.28
N LEU A 74 24.64 13.02 -26.59
CA LEU A 74 23.59 13.83 -27.23
C LEU A 74 22.20 13.17 -27.09
N ILE A 75 22.10 11.85 -27.26
CA ILE A 75 20.85 11.12 -27.03
C ILE A 75 20.41 11.24 -25.56
N LEU A 76 21.33 11.07 -24.60
CA LEU A 76 21.01 11.18 -23.17
C LEU A 76 20.54 12.60 -22.82
N ILE A 77 21.20 13.64 -23.33
CA ILE A 77 20.79 15.04 -23.17
C ILE A 77 19.41 15.27 -23.79
N ALA A 78 19.17 14.78 -25.01
CA ALA A 78 17.87 14.89 -25.68
C ALA A 78 16.76 14.18 -24.88
N VAL A 79 17.03 13.00 -24.32
CA VAL A 79 16.08 12.28 -23.46
C VAL A 79 15.74 13.09 -22.21
N ILE A 80 16.72 13.73 -21.57
CA ILE A 80 16.51 14.61 -20.42
C ILE A 80 15.66 15.83 -20.83
N ALA A 81 15.98 16.47 -21.96
CA ALA A 81 15.26 17.64 -22.47
C ALA A 81 13.81 17.32 -22.87
N VAL A 82 13.56 16.19 -23.54
CA VAL A 82 12.20 15.76 -23.90
C VAL A 82 11.38 15.43 -22.65
N ARG A 83 11.96 14.77 -21.65
CA ARG A 83 11.28 14.51 -20.37
C ARG A 83 10.92 15.78 -19.62
N TRP A 84 11.75 16.82 -19.74
CA TRP A 84 11.46 18.14 -19.19
C TRP A 84 10.25 18.79 -19.90
N TYR A 85 10.24 18.77 -21.23
CA TYR A 85 9.16 19.40 -22.03
C TYR A 85 7.81 18.69 -21.93
N ARG A 86 7.77 17.35 -21.79
CA ARG A 86 6.51 16.59 -21.78
C ARG A 86 5.66 16.75 -20.51
N GLY A 87 6.11 17.48 -19.49
CA GLY A 87 5.27 17.93 -18.37
C GLY A 87 4.58 16.84 -17.51
N HIS A 88 4.96 15.57 -17.63
CA HIS A 88 4.35 14.49 -16.84
C HIS A 88 4.74 14.62 -15.36
N PHE A 89 3.80 14.34 -14.48
CA PHE A 89 3.98 14.45 -13.03
C PHE A 89 5.20 13.63 -12.56
N GLY A 90 6.15 14.31 -11.89
CA GLY A 90 7.43 13.73 -11.41
C GLY A 90 8.63 13.85 -12.36
N THR A 91 8.47 14.23 -13.64
CA THR A 91 9.61 14.35 -14.57
C THR A 91 10.49 15.57 -14.27
N ARG A 92 9.93 16.64 -13.70
CA ARG A 92 10.69 17.83 -13.28
C ARG A 92 11.70 17.52 -12.19
N LEU A 93 11.35 16.68 -11.21
CA LEU A 93 12.24 16.29 -10.13
C LEU A 93 13.43 15.48 -10.67
N ILE A 94 13.14 14.46 -11.49
CA ILE A 94 14.16 13.61 -12.13
C ILE A 94 15.10 14.45 -12.98
N ALA A 95 14.56 15.35 -13.79
CA ALA A 95 15.37 16.18 -14.68
C ALA A 95 16.20 17.22 -13.90
N LYS A 96 15.66 17.80 -12.81
CA LYS A 96 16.41 18.71 -11.94
C LYS A 96 17.59 18.01 -11.24
N LEU A 97 17.35 16.83 -10.66
CA LEU A 97 18.41 16.01 -10.06
C LEU A 97 19.47 15.62 -11.09
N ALA A 98 19.05 15.16 -12.27
CA ALA A 98 19.97 14.80 -13.34
C ALA A 98 20.82 15.99 -13.81
N MET A 99 20.25 17.20 -13.88
CA MET A 99 20.99 18.42 -14.21
C MET A 99 22.05 18.77 -13.15
N ILE A 100 21.70 18.66 -11.85
CA ILE A 100 22.63 18.95 -10.75
C ILE A 100 23.81 17.97 -10.80
N PHE A 101 23.54 16.68 -10.91
CA PHE A 101 24.61 15.67 -10.97
C PHE A 101 25.46 15.80 -12.24
N ALA A 102 24.86 16.13 -13.39
CA ALA A 102 25.61 16.39 -14.62
C ALA A 102 26.50 17.63 -14.47
N LEU A 103 26.00 18.72 -13.86
CA LEU A 103 26.78 19.93 -13.65
C LEU A 103 27.98 19.68 -12.72
N VAL A 104 27.77 18.95 -11.62
CA VAL A 104 28.82 18.58 -10.67
C VAL A 104 29.88 17.66 -11.31
N GLY A 105 29.49 16.77 -12.23
CA GLY A 105 30.44 15.90 -12.93
C GLY A 105 31.18 16.56 -14.09
N ILE A 106 30.51 17.41 -14.88
CA ILE A 106 31.05 17.95 -16.13
C ILE A 106 31.96 19.15 -15.89
N VAL A 107 31.58 20.07 -14.99
CA VAL A 107 32.31 21.34 -14.80
C VAL A 107 33.75 21.13 -14.34
N PRO A 108 34.05 20.33 -13.29
CA PRO A 108 35.42 20.05 -12.89
C PRO A 108 36.21 19.32 -13.99
N GLY A 109 35.55 18.42 -14.73
CA GLY A 109 36.16 17.69 -15.85
C GLY A 109 36.61 18.61 -16.99
N LEU A 110 35.78 19.61 -17.35
CA LEU A 110 36.14 20.61 -18.35
C LEU A 110 37.32 21.49 -17.91
N ILE A 111 37.36 21.87 -16.64
CA ILE A 111 38.47 22.65 -16.07
C ILE A 111 39.77 21.84 -16.15
N LEU A 112 39.74 20.59 -15.67
CA LEU A 112 40.90 19.69 -15.74
C LEU A 112 41.36 19.48 -17.18
N TYR A 113 40.44 19.23 -18.12
CA TYR A 113 40.75 19.10 -19.53
C TYR A 113 41.44 20.35 -20.09
N GLY A 114 40.91 21.55 -19.79
CA GLY A 114 41.49 22.80 -20.24
C GLY A 114 42.92 23.01 -19.73
N VAL A 115 43.15 22.79 -18.43
CA VAL A 115 44.48 22.89 -17.81
C VAL A 115 45.44 21.84 -18.37
N SER A 116 45.00 20.59 -18.49
CA SER A 116 45.82 19.51 -19.06
C SER A 116 46.16 19.77 -20.53
N LEU A 117 45.23 20.29 -21.33
CA LEU A 117 45.48 20.62 -22.72
C LEU A 117 46.51 21.75 -22.86
N GLN A 118 46.40 22.79 -22.02
CA GLN A 118 47.39 23.86 -21.96
C GLN A 118 48.77 23.32 -21.55
N PHE A 119 48.83 22.48 -20.51
CA PHE A 119 50.08 21.90 -20.02
C PHE A 119 50.74 21.00 -21.06
N VAL A 120 49.99 20.04 -21.64
CA VAL A 120 50.52 19.10 -22.65
C VAL A 120 50.97 19.84 -23.91
N SER A 121 50.16 20.77 -24.41
CA SER A 121 50.51 21.51 -25.63
C SER A 121 51.79 22.32 -25.44
N ARG A 122 51.90 23.01 -24.29
CA ARG A 122 53.05 23.87 -24.00
C ARG A 122 54.30 23.05 -23.69
N SER A 123 54.19 22.01 -22.86
CA SER A 123 55.33 21.16 -22.48
C SER A 123 55.98 20.46 -23.67
N ILE A 124 55.18 19.88 -24.59
CA ILE A 124 55.72 19.26 -25.82
C ILE A 124 56.37 20.31 -26.72
N GLU A 125 55.74 21.49 -26.87
CA GLU A 125 56.35 22.60 -27.62
C GLU A 125 57.69 23.06 -27.03
N THR A 126 57.86 22.98 -25.71
CA THR A 126 59.08 23.48 -25.03
C THR A 126 60.26 22.50 -25.18
N TRP A 127 60.01 21.19 -25.17
CA TRP A 127 61.05 20.18 -25.41
C TRP A 127 61.57 20.18 -26.86
N PHE A 128 60.71 20.57 -27.80
CA PHE A 128 61.03 20.67 -29.23
C PHE A 128 61.08 22.12 -29.72
N ASP A 129 61.50 23.05 -28.86
CA ASP A 129 61.66 24.45 -29.24
C ASP A 129 62.88 24.62 -30.16
N VAL A 130 62.79 25.61 -31.06
CA VAL A 130 63.82 26.03 -32.01
C VAL A 130 65.15 26.30 -31.31
N LYS A 131 65.14 26.69 -30.03
CA LYS A 131 66.35 26.92 -29.24
C LYS A 131 67.18 25.66 -28.99
N VAL A 132 66.54 24.51 -28.72
CA VAL A 132 67.25 23.24 -28.48
C VAL A 132 67.83 22.73 -29.79
N GLU A 133 67.03 22.75 -30.85
CA GLU A 133 67.47 22.39 -32.19
C GLU A 133 68.60 23.30 -32.67
N SER A 134 68.48 24.61 -32.48
CA SER A 134 69.51 25.59 -32.82
C SER A 134 70.79 25.38 -32.01
N ALA A 135 70.71 25.11 -30.71
CA ALA A 135 71.88 24.83 -29.88
C ALA A 135 72.60 23.55 -30.32
N LEU A 136 71.83 22.50 -30.66
CA LEU A 136 72.37 21.21 -31.10
C LEU A 136 72.98 21.29 -32.49
N ASN A 137 72.31 21.96 -33.43
CA ASN A 137 72.86 22.25 -34.76
C ASN A 137 74.10 23.14 -34.68
N SER A 138 74.09 24.17 -33.83
CA SER A 138 75.27 25.03 -33.60
C SER A 138 76.43 24.23 -33.00
N GLY A 139 76.15 23.29 -32.09
CA GLY A 139 77.16 22.39 -31.54
C GLY A 139 77.75 21.43 -32.58
N LEU A 140 76.90 20.87 -33.45
CA LEU A 140 77.32 20.01 -34.56
C LEU A 140 78.15 20.79 -35.59
N GLU A 141 77.72 22.00 -35.93
CA GLU A 141 78.43 22.92 -36.81
C GLU A 141 79.77 23.33 -36.21
N LEU A 142 79.83 23.66 -34.91
CA LEU A 142 81.07 23.95 -34.20
C LEU A 142 82.04 22.77 -34.26
N GLY A 143 81.57 21.55 -34.07
CA GLY A 143 82.37 20.33 -34.22
C GLY A 143 82.93 20.18 -35.64
N ARG A 144 82.08 20.35 -36.67
CA ARG A 144 82.48 20.29 -38.08
C ARG A 144 83.48 21.39 -38.47
N VAL A 145 83.27 22.62 -38.01
CA VAL A 145 84.17 23.76 -38.24
C VAL A 145 85.51 23.52 -37.55
N THR A 146 85.51 23.03 -36.31
CA THR A 146 86.75 22.72 -35.57
C THR A 146 87.58 21.67 -36.31
N LEU A 147 86.93 20.62 -36.84
CA LEU A 147 87.61 19.60 -37.66
C LEU A 147 88.16 20.19 -38.96
N ARG A 148 87.41 21.07 -39.64
CA ARG A 148 87.85 21.75 -40.87
C ARG A 148 89.05 22.67 -40.61
N VAL A 149 89.02 23.46 -39.53
CA VAL A 149 90.14 24.31 -39.12
C VAL A 149 91.38 23.45 -38.83
N ALA A 150 91.22 22.34 -38.13
CA ALA A 150 92.33 21.42 -37.88
C ALA A 150 92.88 20.77 -39.17
N GLN A 151 92.04 20.55 -40.19
CA GLN A 151 92.45 20.08 -41.51
C GLN A 151 93.23 21.14 -42.30
N GLU A 152 92.79 22.39 -42.25
CA GLU A 152 93.49 23.52 -42.88
C GLU A 152 94.82 23.82 -42.19
N GLU A 153 94.86 23.76 -40.85
CA GLU A 153 96.07 23.99 -40.05
C GLU A 153 97.16 22.96 -40.38
N ILE A 154 96.85 21.66 -40.34
CA ILE A 154 97.84 20.61 -40.66
C ILE A 154 98.31 20.69 -42.13
N LEU A 155 97.45 21.12 -43.04
CA LEU A 155 97.82 21.33 -44.45
C LEU A 155 98.77 22.51 -44.59
N GLY A 156 98.51 23.61 -43.88
CA GLY A 156 99.40 24.77 -43.78
C GLY A 156 100.76 24.42 -43.18
N GLU A 157 100.77 23.72 -42.05
CA GLU A 157 101.99 23.19 -41.40
C GLU A 157 102.75 22.25 -42.35
N GLY A 158 102.05 21.38 -43.07
CA GLY A 158 102.63 20.47 -44.06
C GLY A 158 103.24 21.19 -45.26
N ASN A 159 102.57 22.22 -45.79
CA ASN A 159 103.10 23.09 -46.84
C ASN A 159 104.36 23.83 -46.40
N TYR A 160 104.39 24.32 -45.15
CA TYR A 160 105.58 24.93 -44.59
C TYR A 160 106.75 23.93 -44.49
N ILE A 161 106.51 22.72 -43.98
CA ILE A 161 107.54 21.67 -43.91
C ILE A 161 108.03 21.31 -45.32
N ALA A 162 107.12 21.16 -46.28
CA ALA A 162 107.43 20.88 -47.68
C ALA A 162 108.34 21.98 -48.28
N GLU A 163 108.01 23.25 -48.06
CA GLU A 163 108.80 24.38 -48.56
C GLU A 163 110.21 24.44 -47.93
N GLN A 164 110.32 24.19 -46.62
CA GLN A 164 111.63 24.10 -45.94
C GLN A 164 112.46 22.94 -46.50
N ILE A 165 111.84 21.81 -46.81
CA ILE A 165 112.52 20.70 -47.49
C ILE A 165 112.97 21.13 -48.89
N VAL A 166 112.18 21.88 -49.66
CA VAL A 166 112.59 22.38 -50.99
C VAL A 166 113.75 23.37 -50.91
N ARG A 167 113.82 24.21 -49.87
CA ARG A 167 114.88 25.21 -49.66
C ARG A 167 116.22 24.63 -49.21
N MET A 168 116.28 23.37 -48.76
CA MET A 168 117.53 22.72 -48.36
C MET A 168 118.44 22.41 -49.57
N PRO A 169 119.77 22.60 -49.47
CA PRO A 169 120.71 22.31 -50.55
C PRO A 169 120.62 20.87 -51.08
N SER A 170 120.84 20.68 -52.39
CA SER A 170 120.74 19.37 -53.07
C SER A 170 121.73 18.29 -52.60
N GLY A 171 122.65 18.62 -51.68
CA GLY A 171 123.65 17.70 -51.09
C GLY A 171 123.42 17.37 -49.60
N THR A 172 122.33 17.84 -49.00
CA THR A 172 121.98 17.54 -47.60
C THR A 172 121.66 16.05 -47.44
N SER A 173 122.26 15.38 -46.45
CA SER A 173 122.05 13.94 -46.23
C SER A 173 120.60 13.65 -45.80
N THR A 174 120.10 12.45 -46.09
CA THR A 174 118.75 12.01 -45.68
C THR A 174 118.56 12.13 -44.16
N GLU A 175 119.61 11.90 -43.37
CA GLU A 175 119.60 12.06 -41.90
C GLU A 175 119.46 13.52 -41.44
N GLN A 176 120.06 14.47 -42.15
CA GLN A 176 119.91 15.90 -41.86
C GLN A 176 118.48 16.38 -42.17
N VAL A 177 117.90 15.94 -43.28
CA VAL A 177 116.49 16.23 -43.62
C VAL A 177 115.55 15.59 -42.59
N ALA A 178 115.81 14.34 -42.20
CA ALA A 178 115.07 13.62 -41.17
C ALA A 178 115.08 14.35 -39.82
N THR A 179 116.24 14.86 -39.40
CA THR A 179 116.39 15.60 -38.14
C THR A 179 115.65 16.94 -38.17
N ALA A 180 115.71 17.67 -39.29
CA ALA A 180 114.97 18.92 -39.46
C ALA A 180 113.44 18.71 -39.45
N VAL A 181 112.97 17.65 -40.13
CA VAL A 181 111.55 17.26 -40.12
C VAL A 181 111.11 16.80 -38.73
N MET A 182 111.95 16.07 -37.98
CA MET A 182 111.66 15.69 -36.60
C MET A 182 111.52 16.91 -35.68
N LYS A 183 112.38 17.94 -35.85
CA LYS A 183 112.28 19.19 -35.10
C LYS A 183 110.99 19.94 -35.42
N MET A 184 110.64 20.08 -36.70
CA MET A 184 109.41 20.74 -37.13
C MET A 184 108.15 19.97 -36.69
N ARG A 185 108.16 18.63 -36.80
CA ARG A 185 107.10 17.76 -36.27
C ARG A 185 106.87 18.01 -34.78
N ASN A 186 107.93 18.04 -33.98
CA ASN A 186 107.83 18.31 -32.55
C ASN A 186 107.34 19.74 -32.26
N GLN A 187 107.78 20.73 -33.05
CA GLN A 187 107.34 22.12 -32.93
C GLN A 187 105.84 22.30 -33.21
N PHE A 188 105.33 21.63 -34.24
CA PHE A 188 103.92 21.69 -34.64
C PHE A 188 103.05 20.63 -33.93
N GLY A 189 103.62 19.79 -33.06
CA GLY A 189 102.87 18.74 -32.35
C GLY A 189 102.20 17.72 -33.27
N ILE A 190 102.80 17.41 -34.42
CA ILE A 190 102.30 16.42 -35.39
C ILE A 190 102.76 15.03 -34.93
N GLN A 191 101.91 14.00 -34.98
CA GLN A 191 102.29 12.68 -34.47
C GLN A 191 103.17 11.88 -35.45
N GLU A 192 102.91 12.01 -36.75
CA GLU A 192 103.66 11.35 -37.80
C GLU A 192 103.90 12.30 -38.98
N VAL A 193 105.13 12.35 -39.46
CA VAL A 193 105.48 12.99 -40.73
C VAL A 193 106.35 12.03 -41.53
N SER A 194 105.85 11.60 -42.69
CA SER A 194 106.51 10.62 -43.55
C SER A 194 106.71 11.16 -44.95
N LEU A 195 107.91 10.98 -45.50
CA LEU A 195 108.24 11.38 -46.86
C LEU A 195 108.26 10.15 -47.77
N PHE A 196 107.48 10.20 -48.83
CA PHE A 196 107.38 9.14 -49.84
C PHE A 196 107.82 9.67 -51.20
N ASN A 197 108.36 8.79 -52.05
CA ASN A 197 108.53 9.09 -53.47
C ASN A 197 107.21 8.93 -54.23
N ILE A 198 107.16 9.40 -55.48
CA ILE A 198 105.97 9.22 -56.34
C ILE A 198 105.63 7.74 -56.62
N ARG A 199 106.58 6.82 -56.43
CA ARG A 199 106.37 5.36 -56.50
C ARG A 199 105.83 4.77 -55.19
N ARG A 200 105.46 5.62 -54.20
CA ARG A 200 104.92 5.26 -52.88
C ARG A 200 105.89 4.48 -51.96
N ASN A 201 107.19 4.49 -52.28
CA ASN A 201 108.21 3.96 -51.39
C ASN A 201 108.53 5.00 -50.31
N LEU A 202 108.61 4.55 -49.06
CA LEU A 202 108.99 5.37 -47.92
C LEU A 202 110.48 5.74 -48.01
N ILE A 203 110.78 7.02 -47.89
CA ILE A 203 112.16 7.54 -47.82
C ILE A 203 112.57 7.71 -46.37
N PHE A 204 111.70 8.31 -45.57
CA PHE A 204 111.91 8.56 -44.15
C PHE A 204 110.58 8.76 -43.45
N THR A 205 110.49 8.37 -42.17
CA THR A 205 109.34 8.65 -41.31
C THR A 205 109.79 9.17 -39.95
N SER A 206 109.09 10.18 -39.44
CA SER A 206 109.25 10.74 -38.11
C SER A 206 107.98 10.47 -37.30
N GLU A 207 107.99 9.47 -36.42
CA GLU A 207 106.83 9.09 -35.59
C GLU A 207 107.12 9.30 -34.07
N LEU A 208 106.10 9.65 -33.28
CA LEU A 208 106.22 9.75 -31.81
C LEU A 208 106.24 8.38 -31.10
N LYS A 209 105.56 7.37 -31.66
CA LYS A 209 105.56 5.98 -31.15
C LYS A 209 106.42 5.12 -32.07
N ALA A 210 107.32 4.32 -31.53
CA ALA A 210 108.20 3.50 -32.35
C ALA A 210 107.43 2.32 -32.98
N LYS A 211 107.45 2.22 -34.31
CA LYS A 211 107.10 1.05 -35.17
C LYS A 211 105.68 0.93 -35.73
N LYS A 212 104.93 2.00 -36.01
CA LYS A 212 103.64 1.89 -36.72
C LYS A 212 103.37 3.06 -37.68
N TYR A 213 104.23 3.23 -38.69
CA TYR A 213 103.98 4.22 -39.75
C TYR A 213 102.77 3.83 -40.60
N LEU A 214 102.00 4.82 -41.05
CA LEU A 214 100.88 4.56 -41.94
C LEU A 214 101.37 4.32 -43.37
N PRO A 215 100.81 3.32 -44.09
CA PRO A 215 101.16 3.09 -45.49
C PRO A 215 100.81 4.32 -46.34
N ALA A 216 101.53 4.47 -47.45
CA ALA A 216 101.29 5.53 -48.42
C ALA A 216 99.82 5.57 -48.84
N SER A 217 99.24 6.76 -48.85
CA SER A 217 97.87 6.99 -49.28
C SER A 217 97.62 6.50 -50.73
N PRO A 218 96.36 6.20 -51.12
CA PRO A 218 96.02 5.71 -52.45
C PRO A 218 96.47 6.66 -53.57
N VAL A 219 96.70 6.11 -54.76
CA VAL A 219 97.23 6.86 -55.93
C VAL A 219 96.34 8.06 -56.26
N ASP A 220 95.02 7.88 -56.24
CA ASP A 220 94.06 8.94 -56.57
C ASP A 220 94.16 10.16 -55.63
N VAL A 221 94.40 9.93 -54.33
CA VAL A 221 94.51 11.00 -53.33
C VAL A 221 95.84 11.74 -53.47
N VAL A 222 96.90 11.01 -53.82
CA VAL A 222 98.22 11.59 -54.08
C VAL A 222 98.16 12.46 -55.34
N ASP A 223 97.57 11.96 -56.43
CA ASP A 223 97.38 12.71 -57.67
C ASP A 223 96.55 13.98 -57.45
N ASP A 224 95.47 13.89 -56.65
CA ASP A 224 94.65 15.05 -56.29
C ASP A 224 95.43 16.07 -55.44
N ALA A 225 96.29 15.60 -54.52
CA ALA A 225 97.18 16.46 -53.74
C ALA A 225 98.19 17.22 -54.62
N PHE A 226 98.73 16.60 -55.67
CA PHE A 226 99.61 17.29 -56.64
C PHE A 226 98.86 18.33 -57.47
N LYS A 227 97.58 18.11 -57.80
CA LYS A 227 96.74 19.08 -58.52
C LYS A 227 96.33 20.27 -57.65
N LYS A 228 95.94 20.00 -56.40
CA LYS A 228 95.38 21.00 -55.47
C LYS A 228 96.41 21.68 -54.56
N LYS A 229 97.70 21.33 -54.68
CA LYS A 229 98.78 21.80 -53.80
C LYS A 229 98.54 21.42 -52.33
N GLY A 230 98.10 20.20 -52.12
CA GLY A 230 97.83 19.61 -50.82
C GLY A 230 96.36 19.24 -50.64
N VAL A 231 96.11 18.11 -49.98
CA VAL A 231 94.77 17.65 -49.61
C VAL A 231 94.82 17.10 -48.19
N ALA A 232 93.87 17.51 -47.35
CA ALA A 232 93.66 16.96 -46.02
C ALA A 232 92.31 16.26 -45.95
N PHE A 233 92.27 15.11 -45.30
CA PHE A 233 91.05 14.33 -45.09
C PHE A 233 90.98 13.78 -43.67
N LEU A 234 89.76 13.47 -43.26
CA LEU A 234 89.44 12.99 -41.93
C LEU A 234 89.18 11.48 -42.01
N ASP A 235 89.90 10.69 -41.23
CA ASP A 235 89.62 9.27 -41.04
C ASP A 235 88.99 9.06 -39.66
N GLN A 236 87.91 8.27 -39.61
CA GLN A 236 87.42 7.69 -38.36
C GLN A 236 88.27 6.46 -37.99
N ILE A 237 88.66 6.36 -36.73
CA ILE A 237 89.47 5.26 -36.21
C ILE A 237 88.85 4.69 -34.94
N GLU A 238 89.08 3.40 -34.71
CA GLU A 238 88.88 2.79 -33.40
C GLU A 238 90.20 2.86 -32.63
N MET A 239 90.17 3.48 -31.45
CA MET A 239 91.32 3.55 -30.55
C MET A 239 91.49 2.23 -29.78
N GLU A 240 92.68 2.01 -29.21
CA GLU A 240 93.02 0.78 -28.46
C GLU A 240 92.10 0.52 -27.24
N ASP A 241 91.40 1.54 -26.75
CA ASP A 241 90.41 1.49 -25.65
C ASP A 241 88.96 1.23 -26.15
N GLY A 242 88.77 0.84 -27.42
CA GLY A 242 87.46 0.63 -28.05
C GLY A 242 86.66 1.91 -28.34
N GLN A 243 87.18 3.08 -27.98
CA GLN A 243 86.55 4.38 -28.25
C GLN A 243 86.80 4.82 -29.70
N ARG A 244 85.78 5.44 -30.31
CA ARG A 244 85.92 6.05 -31.64
C ARG A 244 86.72 7.36 -31.55
N GLY A 245 87.64 7.54 -32.47
CA GLY A 245 88.50 8.71 -32.59
C GLY A 245 88.53 9.25 -34.01
N TYR A 246 89.08 10.46 -34.13
CA TYR A 246 89.35 11.08 -35.42
C TYR A 246 90.86 11.24 -35.60
N ARG A 247 91.35 10.95 -36.80
CA ARG A 247 92.68 11.39 -37.24
C ARG A 247 92.56 12.18 -38.52
N ILE A 248 93.37 13.20 -38.65
CA ILE A 248 93.50 13.98 -39.87
C ILE A 248 94.76 13.51 -40.57
N ARG A 249 94.64 13.23 -41.87
CA ARG A 249 95.77 12.96 -42.74
C ARG A 249 95.88 14.05 -43.78
N ALA A 250 97.05 14.68 -43.86
CA ALA A 250 97.37 15.64 -44.91
C ALA A 250 98.44 15.07 -45.84
N ILE A 251 98.22 15.24 -47.13
CA ILE A 251 99.18 14.88 -48.17
C ILE A 251 99.60 16.18 -48.85
N VAL A 252 100.91 16.45 -48.84
CA VAL A 252 101.48 17.67 -49.39
C VAL A 252 102.55 17.32 -50.43
N PRO A 253 102.44 17.83 -51.67
CA PRO A 253 103.45 17.57 -52.70
C PRO A 253 104.74 18.34 -52.41
N VAL A 254 105.88 17.69 -52.65
CA VAL A 254 107.23 18.26 -52.54
C VAL A 254 107.93 18.06 -53.88
N VAL A 255 108.15 19.14 -54.63
CA VAL A 255 108.82 19.10 -55.94
C VAL A 255 110.17 19.78 -55.82
N ARG A 256 111.26 19.01 -55.94
CA ARG A 256 112.63 19.54 -55.96
C ARG A 256 113.13 19.60 -57.40
N LYS A 257 113.61 20.79 -57.81
CA LYS A 257 114.27 20.98 -59.10
C LYS A 257 115.72 20.54 -59.02
N LYS A 258 116.16 19.72 -59.96
CA LYS A 258 117.56 19.29 -60.08
C LYS A 258 118.22 20.04 -61.24
N PRO A 259 119.37 20.71 -61.04
CA PRO A 259 120.12 21.29 -62.14
C PRO A 259 120.69 20.16 -63.01
N ILE A 260 120.31 20.11 -64.28
CA ILE A 260 120.87 19.16 -65.25
C ILE A 260 122.19 19.72 -65.76
N HIS A 261 123.31 19.08 -65.40
CA HIS A 261 124.59 19.30 -66.08
C HIS A 261 124.67 18.40 -67.33
N SER A 262 123.97 18.77 -68.39
CA SER A 262 124.16 18.16 -69.72
C SER A 262 124.21 19.26 -70.78
N LYS A 263 125.23 19.22 -71.65
CA LYS A 263 125.50 20.23 -72.70
C LYS A 263 124.57 20.13 -73.92
N LEU A 264 123.51 19.32 -73.88
CA LEU A 264 122.72 19.00 -75.08
C LEU A 264 121.22 18.83 -74.79
N ASP A 265 120.62 19.73 -74.03
CA ASP A 265 119.17 20.03 -74.06
C ASP A 265 118.85 21.16 -73.06
N SER A 266 118.86 22.40 -73.53
CA SER A 266 118.43 23.56 -72.75
C SER A 266 116.90 23.67 -72.77
N GLY A 267 116.23 23.10 -71.76
CA GLY A 267 114.81 23.39 -71.55
C GLY A 267 114.02 22.49 -70.59
N LYS A 268 114.51 21.29 -70.24
CA LYS A 268 113.79 20.41 -69.29
C LYS A 268 114.53 20.32 -67.96
N GLU A 269 114.03 21.00 -66.95
CA GLU A 269 114.45 20.76 -65.56
C GLU A 269 113.92 19.37 -65.15
N ALA A 270 114.80 18.51 -64.59
CA ALA A 270 114.35 17.25 -64.00
C ALA A 270 113.77 17.54 -62.61
N GLU A 271 112.49 17.22 -62.43
CA GLU A 271 111.77 17.38 -61.16
C GLU A 271 111.73 16.06 -60.39
N ASP A 272 112.33 16.03 -59.20
CA ASP A 272 112.10 14.94 -58.27
C ASP A 272 110.81 15.23 -57.48
N LYS A 273 109.80 14.38 -57.70
CA LYS A 273 108.48 14.48 -57.06
C LYS A 273 108.40 13.55 -55.85
N TYR A 274 108.20 14.15 -54.69
CA TYR A 274 107.94 13.49 -53.42
C TYR A 274 106.61 13.98 -52.88
N PHE A 275 106.06 13.26 -51.90
CA PHE A 275 104.93 13.76 -51.12
C PHE A 275 105.16 13.51 -49.65
N LEU A 276 104.76 14.48 -48.85
CA LEU A 276 104.77 14.45 -47.41
C LEU A 276 103.40 13.99 -46.93
N GLN A 277 103.37 12.95 -46.10
CA GLN A 277 102.19 12.50 -45.39
C GLN A 277 102.30 12.93 -43.94
N LEU A 278 101.35 13.72 -43.47
CA LEU A 278 101.25 14.15 -42.08
C LEU A 278 100.03 13.50 -41.44
N VAL A 279 100.17 13.01 -40.22
CA VAL A 279 99.07 12.45 -39.45
C VAL A 279 98.97 13.16 -38.12
N ARG A 280 97.78 13.72 -37.84
CA ARG A 280 97.44 14.33 -36.55
C ARG A 280 96.23 13.65 -35.93
N TYR A 281 96.35 13.22 -34.67
CA TYR A 281 95.20 12.69 -33.92
C TYR A 281 94.43 13.85 -33.28
N ILE A 282 93.10 13.80 -33.37
CA ILE A 282 92.25 14.72 -32.63
C ILE A 282 92.24 14.30 -31.16
N PRO A 283 92.37 15.25 -30.21
CA PRO A 283 92.28 14.95 -28.78
C PRO A 283 91.02 14.16 -28.43
N THR A 284 91.18 13.11 -27.62
CA THR A 284 90.06 12.22 -27.23
C THR A 284 88.86 12.94 -26.62
N PRO A 285 88.99 14.01 -25.79
CA PRO A 285 87.83 14.72 -25.26
C PRO A 285 87.02 15.41 -26.36
N LEU A 286 87.70 15.95 -27.38
CA LEU A 286 87.05 16.62 -28.49
C LEU A 286 86.31 15.64 -29.39
N ALA A 287 86.95 14.51 -29.72
CA ALA A 287 86.32 13.45 -30.51
C ALA A 287 85.06 12.90 -29.80
N LYS A 288 85.15 12.62 -28.49
CA LYS A 288 84.02 12.16 -27.68
C LYS A 288 82.85 13.16 -27.71
N ASN A 289 83.13 14.45 -27.58
CA ASN A 289 82.10 15.49 -27.61
C ASN A 289 81.43 15.60 -28.99
N ILE A 290 82.21 15.50 -30.08
CA ILE A 290 81.66 15.55 -31.44
C ILE A 290 80.71 14.36 -31.67
N PHE A 291 81.10 13.14 -31.29
CA PHE A 291 80.23 11.96 -31.40
C PHE A 291 78.99 12.05 -30.51
N ALA A 292 79.12 12.57 -29.29
CA ALA A 292 77.99 12.75 -28.38
C ALA A 292 76.96 13.74 -28.95
N VAL A 293 77.42 14.85 -29.53
CA VAL A 293 76.55 15.85 -30.18
C VAL A 293 75.90 15.28 -31.45
N GLU A 294 76.63 14.53 -32.27
CA GLU A 294 76.09 13.88 -33.47
C GLU A 294 75.01 12.84 -33.12
N SER A 295 75.26 11.99 -32.12
CA SER A 295 74.28 11.03 -31.61
C SER A 295 73.05 11.72 -31.02
N ALA A 296 73.25 12.75 -30.21
CA ALA A 296 72.15 13.52 -29.63
C ALA A 296 71.32 14.24 -30.71
N CYS A 297 71.95 14.75 -31.76
CA CYS A 297 71.27 15.35 -32.92
C CYS A 297 70.42 14.34 -33.66
N SER A 298 70.97 13.15 -33.94
CA SER A 298 70.22 12.07 -34.60
C SER A 298 69.02 11.62 -33.76
N GLU A 299 69.22 11.39 -32.46
CA GLU A 299 68.14 10.96 -31.56
C GLU A 299 67.06 12.03 -31.39
N TYR A 300 67.46 13.31 -31.33
CA TYR A 300 66.52 14.43 -31.29
C TYR A 300 65.68 14.52 -32.57
N GLN A 301 66.30 14.40 -33.75
CA GLN A 301 65.59 14.45 -35.03
C GLN A 301 64.57 13.32 -35.16
N GLU A 302 64.93 12.09 -34.77
CA GLU A 302 64.03 10.95 -34.76
C GLU A 302 62.78 11.22 -33.89
N LYS A 303 62.98 11.70 -32.66
CA LYS A 303 61.86 12.05 -31.75
C LYS A 303 61.06 13.27 -32.22
N ALA A 304 61.72 14.25 -32.86
CA ALA A 304 61.07 15.46 -33.37
C ALA A 304 60.09 15.15 -34.50
N LEU A 305 60.40 14.15 -35.35
CA LEU A 305 59.49 13.67 -36.39
C LEU A 305 58.18 13.11 -35.80
N GLY A 306 58.25 12.49 -34.61
CA GLY A 306 57.09 11.95 -33.86
C GLY A 306 56.29 12.98 -33.05
N ARG A 307 56.77 14.23 -32.90
CA ARG A 307 56.15 15.28 -32.04
C ARG A 307 54.67 15.49 -32.31
N THR A 308 54.28 15.58 -33.59
CA THR A 308 52.90 15.84 -33.99
C THR A 308 51.99 14.66 -33.66
N GLY A 309 52.51 13.42 -33.81
CA GLY A 309 51.82 12.19 -33.43
C GLY A 309 51.59 12.12 -31.92
N LEU A 310 52.64 12.37 -31.13
CA LEU A 310 52.56 12.42 -29.67
C LEU A 310 51.54 13.46 -29.18
N ARG A 311 51.57 14.69 -29.73
CA ARG A 311 50.59 15.74 -29.40
C ARG A 311 49.17 15.29 -29.71
N LYS A 312 48.92 14.74 -30.91
CA LYS A 312 47.60 14.24 -31.31
C LYS A 312 47.12 13.10 -30.42
N MET A 313 48.01 12.18 -30.02
CA MET A 313 47.66 11.11 -29.09
C MET A 313 47.26 11.68 -27.74
N PHE A 314 48.10 12.49 -27.09
CA PHE A 314 47.80 13.01 -25.74
C PHE A 314 46.52 13.86 -25.72
N VAL A 315 46.34 14.73 -26.72
CA VAL A 315 45.09 15.48 -26.87
C VAL A 315 43.91 14.52 -27.10
N GLY A 316 44.09 13.49 -27.93
CA GLY A 316 43.10 12.43 -28.16
C GLY A 316 42.71 11.70 -26.88
N THR A 317 43.68 11.23 -26.09
CA THR A 317 43.47 10.58 -24.80
C THR A 317 42.72 11.50 -23.86
N LEU A 318 43.14 12.77 -23.72
CA LEU A 318 42.46 13.75 -22.86
C LEU A 318 41.01 13.98 -23.31
N THR A 319 40.75 14.09 -24.62
CA THR A 319 39.39 14.24 -25.15
C THR A 319 38.53 13.01 -24.88
N LEU A 320 39.09 11.81 -25.04
CA LEU A 320 38.39 10.56 -24.77
C LEU A 320 38.09 10.43 -23.27
N THR A 321 39.06 10.74 -22.40
CA THR A 321 38.87 10.75 -20.94
C THR A 321 37.76 11.72 -20.55
N LEU A 322 37.72 12.92 -21.13
CA LEU A 322 36.66 13.88 -20.89
C LEU A 322 35.30 13.32 -21.31
N PHE A 323 35.16 12.80 -22.53
CA PHE A 323 33.90 12.21 -22.98
C PHE A 323 33.47 11.02 -22.15
N PHE A 324 34.41 10.17 -21.75
CA PHE A 324 34.14 9.04 -20.87
C PHE A 324 33.69 9.50 -19.48
N ALA A 325 34.34 10.49 -18.88
CA ALA A 325 33.94 11.08 -17.60
C ALA A 325 32.54 11.72 -17.66
N VAL A 326 32.25 12.49 -18.72
CA VAL A 326 30.92 13.08 -18.97
C VAL A 326 29.88 11.98 -19.14
N PHE A 327 30.19 10.93 -19.90
CA PHE A 327 29.33 9.77 -20.10
C PHE A 327 29.01 9.05 -18.79
N VAL A 328 30.02 8.77 -17.95
CA VAL A 328 29.84 8.16 -16.63
C VAL A 328 29.00 9.06 -15.73
N ALA A 329 29.29 10.37 -15.70
CA ALA A 329 28.55 11.33 -14.88
C ALA A 329 27.06 11.39 -15.26
N ILE A 330 26.73 11.52 -16.55
CA ILE A 330 25.34 11.56 -17.03
C ILE A 330 24.64 10.22 -16.80
N THR A 331 25.32 9.10 -17.01
CA THR A 331 24.75 7.76 -16.80
C THR A 331 24.44 7.54 -15.32
N LEU A 332 25.37 7.88 -14.42
CA LEU A 332 25.18 7.80 -12.98
C LEU A 332 24.07 8.73 -12.50
N ALA A 333 24.02 9.97 -13.02
CA ALA A 333 22.95 10.93 -12.73
C ALA A 333 21.56 10.37 -13.08
N LEU A 334 21.43 9.68 -14.22
CA LEU A 334 20.17 9.06 -14.65
C LEU A 334 19.81 7.80 -13.84
N LEU A 335 20.80 6.99 -13.45
CA LEU A 335 20.59 5.82 -12.61
C LEU A 335 20.13 6.22 -11.21
N LEU A 336 20.89 7.08 -10.53
CA LEU A 336 20.54 7.59 -9.21
C LEU A 336 19.22 8.37 -9.25
N GLY A 337 19.01 9.18 -10.28
CA GLY A 337 17.74 9.90 -10.47
C GLY A 337 16.54 8.96 -10.60
N ARG A 338 16.68 7.79 -11.25
CA ARG A 338 15.63 6.78 -11.30
C ARG A 338 15.43 6.05 -9.98
N GLN A 339 16.52 5.73 -9.28
CA GLN A 339 16.49 5.04 -8.00
C GLN A 339 15.75 5.87 -6.93
N LEU A 340 16.05 7.18 -6.86
CA LEU A 340 15.41 8.08 -5.89
C LEU A 340 13.99 8.47 -6.28
N ALA A 341 13.71 8.73 -7.57
CA ALA A 341 12.42 9.29 -7.97
C ALA A 341 11.28 8.26 -7.99
N ARG A 342 11.57 6.98 -8.24
CA ARG A 342 10.53 5.94 -8.36
C ARG A 342 9.78 5.70 -7.03
N PRO A 343 10.46 5.50 -5.88
CA PRO A 343 9.78 5.35 -4.59
C PRO A 343 9.01 6.63 -4.19
N LEU A 344 9.58 7.81 -4.42
CA LEU A 344 8.91 9.09 -4.12
C LEU A 344 7.62 9.27 -4.94
N LEU A 345 7.63 8.94 -6.24
CA LEU A 345 6.44 8.97 -7.07
C LEU A 345 5.38 7.96 -6.63
N MET A 346 5.81 6.78 -6.15
CA MET A 346 4.90 5.78 -5.62
C MET A 346 4.25 6.26 -4.33
N LEU A 347 5.02 6.83 -3.39
CA LEU A 347 4.48 7.41 -2.17
C LEU A 347 3.50 8.54 -2.45
N LEU A 348 3.83 9.43 -3.40
CA LEU A 348 2.96 10.53 -3.80
C LEU A 348 1.64 10.06 -4.42
N ARG A 349 1.68 9.00 -5.25
CA ARG A 349 0.45 8.35 -5.76
C ARG A 349 -0.29 7.60 -4.66
N GLY A 350 0.45 7.00 -3.73
CA GLY A 350 -0.09 6.32 -2.56
C GLY A 350 -0.86 7.28 -1.67
N THR A 351 -0.28 8.42 -1.32
CA THR A 351 -0.93 9.46 -0.50
C THR A 351 -2.15 10.05 -1.19
N GLN A 352 -2.10 10.26 -2.51
CA GLN A 352 -3.29 10.68 -3.29
C GLN A 352 -4.39 9.61 -3.28
N ALA A 353 -4.04 8.33 -3.41
CA ALA A 353 -5.02 7.24 -3.34
C ALA A 353 -5.66 7.15 -1.94
N VAL A 354 -4.86 7.29 -0.88
CA VAL A 354 -5.35 7.35 0.51
C VAL A 354 -6.30 8.53 0.72
N ALA A 355 -5.99 9.71 0.17
CA ALA A 355 -6.88 10.87 0.22
C ALA A 355 -8.21 10.65 -0.53
N GLN A 356 -8.22 9.78 -1.55
CA GLN A 356 -9.42 9.36 -2.26
C GLN A 356 -10.17 8.20 -1.59
N GLY A 357 -9.68 7.72 -0.44
CA GLY A 357 -10.30 6.64 0.34
C GLY A 357 -9.85 5.22 -0.04
N ASP A 358 -8.89 5.07 -0.97
CA ASP A 358 -8.29 3.78 -1.30
C ASP A 358 -7.13 3.47 -0.35
N LEU A 359 -7.41 2.63 0.65
CA LEU A 359 -6.44 2.17 1.66
C LEU A 359 -5.79 0.84 1.28
N SER A 360 -5.87 0.41 0.01
CA SER A 360 -5.31 -0.86 -0.43
C SER A 360 -3.78 -0.88 -0.27
N PRO A 361 -3.19 -2.03 0.10
CA PRO A 361 -1.74 -2.16 0.25
C PRO A 361 -1.01 -1.76 -1.04
N LYS A 362 -0.04 -0.86 -0.94
CA LYS A 362 0.80 -0.49 -2.08
C LYS A 362 2.04 -1.39 -2.12
N PRO A 363 2.50 -1.82 -3.31
CA PRO A 363 3.59 -2.80 -3.43
C PRO A 363 4.90 -2.27 -2.84
N GLU A 364 5.42 -2.93 -1.81
CA GLU A 364 6.67 -2.54 -1.16
C GLU A 364 7.83 -2.58 -2.17
N LEU A 365 8.52 -1.45 -2.32
CA LEU A 365 9.77 -1.38 -3.04
C LEU A 365 10.87 -1.67 -2.02
N ASP A 366 11.33 -2.92 -1.98
CA ASP A 366 12.42 -3.35 -1.09
C ASP A 366 13.74 -2.75 -1.55
N THR A 367 13.89 -1.48 -1.22
CA THR A 367 15.09 -0.70 -1.41
C THR A 367 15.72 -0.74 -0.02
N GLY A 368 16.85 -1.44 0.17
CA GLY A 368 17.45 -1.68 1.50
C GLY A 368 18.03 -0.41 2.16
N ASP A 369 17.39 0.73 1.95
CA ASP A 369 17.78 2.08 2.33
C ASP A 369 16.63 2.79 3.10
N GLU A 370 16.83 4.06 3.43
CA GLU A 370 15.86 4.90 4.14
C GLU A 370 14.56 5.10 3.35
N LEU A 371 14.60 5.00 2.01
CA LEU A 371 13.41 5.06 1.17
C LEU A 371 12.57 3.79 1.32
N GLY A 372 13.19 2.62 1.44
CA GLY A 372 12.50 1.39 1.81
C GLY A 372 11.80 1.51 3.16
N MET A 373 12.51 2.04 4.17
CA MET A 373 11.93 2.27 5.49
C MET A 373 10.69 3.19 5.41
N LEU A 374 10.76 4.28 4.64
CA LEU A 374 9.64 5.20 4.45
C LEU A 374 8.44 4.53 3.76
N THR A 375 8.66 3.70 2.74
CA THR A 375 7.56 2.95 2.10
C THR A 375 6.91 1.95 3.04
N ARG A 376 7.69 1.30 3.92
CA ARG A 376 7.18 0.38 4.93
C ARG A 376 6.38 1.13 6.00
N GLN A 377 6.86 2.28 6.50
CA GLN A 377 6.11 3.12 7.43
C GLN A 377 4.80 3.66 6.83
N PHE A 378 4.82 4.06 5.56
CA PHE A 378 3.60 4.48 4.85
C PHE A 378 2.56 3.34 4.78
N ASN A 379 2.98 2.11 4.48
CA ASN A 379 2.09 0.96 4.48
C ASN A 379 1.56 0.61 5.88
N VAL A 380 2.40 0.73 6.93
CA VAL A 380 1.95 0.56 8.32
C VAL A 380 0.85 1.56 8.67
N MET A 381 1.07 2.85 8.38
CA MET A 381 0.06 3.90 8.61
C MET A 381 -1.23 3.63 7.82
N THR A 382 -1.12 3.24 6.55
CA THR A 382 -2.30 2.99 5.68
C THR A 382 -3.09 1.78 6.17
N ARG A 383 -2.41 0.72 6.63
CA ARG A 383 -3.04 -0.45 7.25
C ARG A 383 -3.73 -0.09 8.55
N GLN A 384 -3.07 0.68 9.42
CA GLN A 384 -3.68 1.15 10.67
C GLN A 384 -4.95 1.96 10.40
N LEU A 385 -4.95 2.86 9.41
CA LEU A 385 -6.15 3.59 8.99
C LEU A 385 -7.27 2.66 8.50
N ALA A 386 -6.93 1.63 7.72
CA ALA A 386 -7.91 0.64 7.26
C ALA A 386 -8.52 -0.13 8.43
N ASP A 387 -7.68 -0.59 9.36
CA ASP A 387 -8.12 -1.33 10.55
C ASP A 387 -9.00 -0.45 11.45
N THR A 388 -8.62 0.82 11.67
CA THR A 388 -9.39 1.77 12.48
C THR A 388 -10.76 2.05 11.85
N ARG A 389 -10.82 2.23 10.52
CA ARG A 389 -12.09 2.44 9.79
C ARG A 389 -12.99 1.20 9.88
N THR A 390 -12.41 0.01 9.73
CA THR A 390 -13.14 -1.25 9.80
C THR A 390 -13.70 -1.46 11.21
N SER A 391 -12.88 -1.25 12.25
CA SER A 391 -13.31 -1.33 13.65
C SER A 391 -14.41 -0.32 13.98
N LEU A 392 -14.34 0.90 13.44
CA LEU A 392 -15.38 1.91 13.64
C LEU A 392 -16.69 1.54 12.92
N GLN A 393 -16.62 0.96 11.71
CA GLN A 393 -17.80 0.42 11.02
C GLN A 393 -18.40 -0.78 11.75
N GLU A 394 -17.58 -1.71 12.24
CA GLU A 394 -18.03 -2.86 13.03
C GLU A 394 -18.69 -2.43 14.33
N SER A 395 -18.11 -1.45 15.04
CA SER A 395 -18.70 -0.88 16.26
C SER A 395 -20.04 -0.21 15.97
N LYS A 396 -20.14 0.57 14.89
CA LYS A 396 -21.40 1.19 14.46
C LYS A 396 -22.46 0.13 14.13
N ALA A 397 -22.11 -0.87 13.32
CA ALA A 397 -23.02 -1.95 12.93
C ALA A 397 -23.45 -2.80 14.15
N PHE A 398 -22.55 -3.01 15.11
CA PHE A 398 -22.86 -3.67 16.37
C PHE A 398 -23.91 -2.87 17.16
N LEU A 399 -23.72 -1.56 17.33
CA LEU A 399 -24.69 -0.70 18.02
C LEU A 399 -26.05 -0.69 17.32
N GLU A 400 -26.09 -0.57 15.99
CA GLU A 400 -27.35 -0.65 15.22
C GLU A 400 -28.07 -1.99 15.42
N ARG A 401 -27.31 -3.10 15.46
CA ARG A 401 -27.88 -4.43 15.65
C ARG A 401 -28.36 -4.67 17.08
N VAL A 402 -27.63 -4.17 18.08
CA VAL A 402 -28.05 -4.18 19.48
C VAL A 402 -29.34 -3.40 19.62
N LEU A 403 -29.40 -2.15 19.16
CA LEU A 403 -30.59 -1.31 19.21
C LEU A 403 -31.79 -1.92 18.45
N GLY A 404 -31.54 -2.58 17.31
CA GLY A 404 -32.56 -3.29 16.53
C GLY A 404 -33.10 -4.57 17.16
N SER A 405 -32.34 -5.17 18.08
CA SER A 405 -32.75 -6.38 18.80
C SER A 405 -33.50 -6.11 20.10
N LEU A 406 -33.46 -4.88 20.63
CA LEU A 406 -34.18 -4.50 21.83
C LEU A 406 -35.70 -4.57 21.60
N THR A 407 -36.42 -5.17 22.55
CA THR A 407 -37.88 -5.20 22.56
C THR A 407 -38.46 -3.84 22.99
N ALA A 408 -37.77 -3.14 23.88
CA ALA A 408 -38.09 -1.78 24.27
C ALA A 408 -37.91 -0.80 23.08
N GLY A 409 -38.81 0.16 23.00
CA GLY A 409 -38.70 1.27 22.08
C GLY A 409 -37.71 2.31 22.58
N VAL A 410 -36.82 2.76 21.71
CA VAL A 410 -35.83 3.80 21.95
C VAL A 410 -36.01 4.88 20.90
N CYS A 411 -36.28 6.10 21.33
CA CYS A 411 -36.39 7.26 20.46
C CYS A 411 -35.48 8.39 20.95
N ILE A 412 -34.79 9.03 20.01
CA ILE A 412 -33.96 10.21 20.22
C ILE A 412 -34.69 11.41 19.65
N PHE A 413 -34.74 12.49 20.43
CA PHE A 413 -35.43 13.73 20.12
C PHE A 413 -34.48 14.91 20.14
N ASP A 414 -34.74 15.90 19.29
CA ASP A 414 -34.08 17.20 19.40
C ASP A 414 -34.69 18.08 20.52
N LYS A 415 -34.12 19.27 20.74
CA LYS A 415 -34.62 20.25 21.71
C LYS A 415 -36.09 20.68 21.50
N ASN A 416 -36.60 20.55 20.28
CA ASN A 416 -37.97 20.88 19.87
C ASN A 416 -38.90 19.66 19.86
N TYR A 417 -38.45 18.51 20.40
CA TYR A 417 -39.18 17.25 20.46
C TYR A 417 -39.45 16.60 19.08
N ASN A 418 -38.65 16.92 18.07
CA ASN A 418 -38.71 16.20 16.78
C ASN A 418 -37.93 14.89 16.87
N VAL A 419 -38.43 13.84 16.21
CA VAL A 419 -37.73 12.55 16.12
C VAL A 419 -36.44 12.72 15.32
N VAL A 420 -35.31 12.35 15.90
CA VAL A 420 -33.99 12.31 15.24
C VAL A 420 -33.62 10.88 14.84
N SER A 421 -34.01 9.90 15.66
CA SER A 421 -33.78 8.49 15.39
C SER A 421 -34.70 7.64 16.27
N SER A 422 -35.22 6.54 15.74
CA SER A 422 -35.97 5.51 16.48
C SER A 422 -35.37 4.14 16.21
N ASN A 423 -35.52 3.21 17.17
CA ASN A 423 -35.20 1.81 16.93
C ASN A 423 -36.43 1.03 16.41
N PRO A 424 -36.23 -0.12 15.75
CA PRO A 424 -37.32 -1.01 15.35
C PRO A 424 -38.26 -1.47 16.49
N GLY A 425 -37.78 -1.48 17.74
CA GLY A 425 -38.63 -1.77 18.90
C GLY A 425 -39.74 -0.74 19.09
N ALA A 426 -39.44 0.54 18.82
CA ALA A 426 -40.41 1.62 18.88
C ALA A 426 -41.52 1.45 17.82
N ASP A 427 -41.15 1.06 16.60
CA ASP A 427 -42.12 0.81 15.52
C ASP A 427 -43.09 -0.33 15.85
N ARG A 428 -42.59 -1.39 16.52
CA ARG A 428 -43.42 -2.52 16.94
C ARG A 428 -44.43 -2.14 18.01
N ILE A 429 -44.02 -1.35 19.01
CA ILE A 429 -44.89 -0.94 20.12
C ILE A 429 -45.99 0.01 19.64
N PHE A 430 -45.66 0.94 18.73
CA PHE A 430 -46.65 1.88 18.20
C PHE A 430 -47.41 1.38 16.96
N GLY A 431 -47.02 0.24 16.39
CA GLY A 431 -47.66 -0.33 15.19
C GLY A 431 -47.50 0.52 13.92
N GLN A 432 -46.61 1.51 13.93
CA GLN A 432 -46.32 2.41 12.81
C GLN A 432 -44.81 2.66 12.68
N ASP A 433 -44.34 2.85 11.45
CA ASP A 433 -42.93 3.15 11.16
C ASP A 433 -42.60 4.60 11.50
N LEU A 434 -41.83 4.79 12.59
CA LEU A 434 -41.45 6.10 13.09
C LEU A 434 -40.35 6.77 12.27
N THR A 435 -39.64 6.04 11.39
CA THR A 435 -38.62 6.64 10.51
C THR A 435 -39.22 7.65 9.51
N GLN A 436 -40.52 7.52 9.22
CA GLN A 436 -41.26 8.46 8.38
C GLN A 436 -41.52 9.82 9.06
N LEU A 437 -41.26 9.89 10.38
CA LEU A 437 -41.39 11.08 11.21
C LEU A 437 -40.03 11.74 11.51
N ASP A 438 -38.95 11.31 10.84
CA ASP A 438 -37.63 11.95 10.96
C ASP A 438 -37.73 13.47 10.72
N GLY A 439 -37.37 14.24 11.75
CA GLY A 439 -37.42 15.70 11.77
C GLY A 439 -38.80 16.33 12.04
N LYS A 440 -39.82 15.53 12.40
CA LYS A 440 -41.17 16.00 12.76
C LYS A 440 -41.52 15.69 14.22
N PRO A 441 -42.48 16.44 14.83
CA PRO A 441 -42.97 16.13 16.18
C PRO A 441 -43.92 14.92 16.17
N LEU A 442 -44.00 14.20 17.30
CA LEU A 442 -44.86 13.01 17.44
C LEU A 442 -46.36 13.32 17.29
N SER A 443 -46.77 14.54 17.63
CA SER A 443 -48.13 15.09 17.50
C SER A 443 -48.63 15.16 16.07
N SER A 444 -47.76 14.94 15.08
CA SER A 444 -48.19 14.77 13.69
C SER A 444 -49.05 13.50 13.49
N SER A 445 -48.96 12.51 14.38
CA SER A 445 -49.87 11.35 14.41
C SER A 445 -50.91 11.52 15.54
N PRO A 446 -52.23 11.49 15.24
CA PRO A 446 -53.30 11.68 16.25
C PRO A 446 -53.23 10.70 17.43
N ALA A 447 -52.75 9.48 17.19
CA ALA A 447 -52.63 8.43 18.21
C ALA A 447 -51.49 8.67 19.22
N LEU A 448 -50.54 9.57 18.92
CA LEU A 448 -49.35 9.81 19.74
C LEU A 448 -49.34 11.15 20.49
N ILE A 449 -50.43 11.92 20.38
CA ILE A 449 -50.55 13.22 21.05
C ILE A 449 -50.50 13.05 22.58
N GLU A 450 -51.23 12.07 23.12
CA GLU A 450 -51.22 11.76 24.57
C GLU A 450 -49.84 11.33 25.04
N PHE A 451 -49.13 10.55 24.24
CA PHE A 451 -47.76 10.11 24.54
C PHE A 451 -46.78 11.29 24.56
N GLU A 452 -46.88 12.20 23.57
CA GLU A 452 -46.03 13.39 23.50
C GLU A 452 -46.21 14.30 24.72
N GLN A 453 -47.44 14.61 25.08
CA GLN A 453 -47.72 15.45 26.26
C GLN A 453 -47.16 14.83 27.54
N ALA A 454 -47.33 13.51 27.70
CA ALA A 454 -46.92 12.82 28.90
C ALA A 454 -45.39 12.80 29.10
N PHE A 455 -44.59 12.68 28.03
CA PHE A 455 -43.14 12.76 28.16
C PHE A 455 -42.61 14.20 28.22
N GLN A 456 -43.25 15.17 27.55
CA GLN A 456 -42.91 16.58 27.69
C GLN A 456 -43.04 17.03 29.16
N GLU A 457 -44.12 16.61 29.83
CA GLU A 457 -44.33 16.82 31.26
C GLU A 457 -43.24 16.13 32.12
N GLY A 458 -42.84 14.92 31.74
CA GLY A 458 -41.75 14.18 32.39
C GLY A 458 -40.41 14.93 32.35
N PHE A 459 -40.03 15.46 31.18
CA PHE A 459 -38.84 16.30 31.04
C PHE A 459 -38.95 17.65 31.76
N ALA A 460 -40.14 18.27 31.78
CA ALA A 460 -40.37 19.51 32.54
C ALA A 460 -40.19 19.29 34.05
N THR A 461 -40.70 18.18 34.57
CA THR A 461 -40.57 17.78 35.99
C THR A 461 -39.11 17.49 36.35
N MET A 462 -38.39 16.78 35.48
CA MET A 462 -36.94 16.52 35.65
C MET A 462 -36.14 17.81 35.71
N LYS A 463 -36.40 18.77 34.82
CA LYS A 463 -35.71 20.06 34.80
C LYS A 463 -35.96 20.88 36.07
N LEU A 464 -37.17 20.82 36.63
CA LEU A 464 -37.52 21.44 37.90
C LEU A 464 -36.81 20.79 39.11
N ALA A 465 -36.66 19.46 39.10
CA ALA A 465 -35.94 18.72 40.13
C ALA A 465 -34.44 19.05 40.14
N VAL A 466 -33.80 19.08 38.97
CA VAL A 466 -32.38 19.44 38.82
C VAL A 466 -32.09 20.88 39.23
N LEU A 467 -33.02 21.81 38.98
CA LEU A 467 -32.89 23.20 39.41
C LEU A 467 -33.04 23.39 40.94
N SER A 468 -33.69 22.45 41.64
CA SER A 468 -33.87 22.51 43.11
C SER A 468 -32.64 21.99 43.88
N GLU A 469 -31.80 21.16 43.26
CA GLU A 469 -30.51 20.72 43.82
C GLU A 469 -29.36 21.70 43.51
N GLY A 470 -29.66 22.99 43.47
CA GLY A 470 -28.68 24.06 43.33
C GLY A 470 -27.88 24.28 44.61
N GLY A 471 -26.77 23.57 44.78
CA GLY A 471 -25.72 24.01 45.70
C GLY A 471 -24.79 22.93 46.24
N THR A 472 -23.88 22.40 45.41
CA THR A 472 -22.43 22.37 45.71
C THR A 472 -21.69 21.67 44.57
N GLU A 473 -20.71 22.37 44.00
CA GLU A 473 -19.72 21.81 43.10
C GLU A 473 -18.91 20.74 43.85
N GLN A 474 -19.22 19.45 43.64
CA GLN A 474 -18.29 18.38 43.94
C GLN A 474 -18.42 17.24 42.93
N ASN A 475 -17.39 17.15 42.10
CA ASN A 475 -17.06 16.13 41.12
C ASN A 475 -17.43 14.70 41.55
N THR A 476 -18.64 14.27 41.22
CA THR A 476 -19.00 12.86 41.07
C THR A 476 -19.71 12.69 39.71
N PRO A 477 -19.14 11.93 38.77
CA PRO A 477 -19.76 11.68 37.47
C PRO A 477 -20.78 10.55 37.65
N THR A 478 -21.93 10.85 38.24
CA THR A 478 -22.93 9.83 38.52
C THR A 478 -24.28 10.24 37.98
N ASN A 479 -24.49 9.76 36.74
CA ASN A 479 -25.74 9.65 36.00
C ASN A 479 -26.47 10.95 35.67
N ALA A 480 -26.66 11.18 34.36
CA ALA A 480 -27.63 12.15 33.90
C ALA A 480 -28.98 11.87 34.60
N PRO A 481 -29.71 12.90 35.05
CA PRO A 481 -30.97 12.68 35.74
C PRO A 481 -31.91 11.90 34.81
N VAL A 482 -32.65 10.94 35.39
CA VAL A 482 -33.59 10.09 34.66
C VAL A 482 -34.94 10.23 35.33
N TRP A 483 -35.97 10.53 34.54
CA TRP A 483 -37.35 10.46 35.00
C TRP A 483 -38.01 9.17 34.52
N GLN A 484 -38.99 8.69 35.28
CA GLN A 484 -39.76 7.49 34.95
C GLN A 484 -41.25 7.73 35.17
N LYS A 485 -42.09 7.26 34.25
CA LYS A 485 -43.56 7.39 34.33
C LYS A 485 -44.24 6.20 33.65
N GLN A 486 -45.33 5.74 34.25
CA GLN A 486 -46.25 4.79 33.61
C GLN A 486 -47.32 5.57 32.86
N ILE A 487 -47.53 5.24 31.58
CA ILE A 487 -48.48 5.91 30.69
C ILE A 487 -49.40 4.84 30.10
N GLN A 488 -50.72 5.07 30.18
CA GLN A 488 -51.71 4.23 29.49
C GLN A 488 -52.19 4.95 28.25
N LEU A 489 -51.93 4.35 27.09
CA LEU A 489 -52.41 4.84 25.81
C LEU A 489 -53.76 4.20 25.51
N HIS A 490 -54.79 5.01 25.34
CA HIS A 490 -56.12 4.53 24.97
C HIS A 490 -56.19 4.41 23.45
N SER A 491 -56.77 3.32 22.93
CA SER A 491 -57.02 3.20 21.50
C SER A 491 -58.07 4.24 21.10
N THR A 492 -57.77 5.06 20.09
CA THR A 492 -58.61 6.17 19.61
C THR A 492 -59.95 5.75 18.98
N ASN A 493 -60.24 4.45 18.88
CA ASN A 493 -61.48 3.94 18.30
C ASN A 493 -62.50 3.61 19.41
N GLU A 494 -63.49 4.48 19.63
CA GLU A 494 -64.64 4.23 20.52
C GLU A 494 -65.47 2.97 20.18
N PHE A 495 -65.22 2.35 19.02
CA PHE A 495 -65.93 1.15 18.55
C PHE A 495 -65.13 -0.15 18.70
N ASP A 496 -63.83 -0.08 18.96
CA ASP A 496 -62.97 -1.24 19.22
C ASP A 496 -62.37 -1.09 20.62
N ASN A 497 -62.99 -1.74 21.60
CA ASN A 497 -62.50 -1.82 22.98
C ASN A 497 -61.27 -2.75 23.06
N GLU A 498 -60.21 -2.43 22.32
CA GLU A 498 -58.89 -3.01 22.55
C GLU A 498 -58.32 -2.46 23.84
N LEU A 499 -57.80 -3.33 24.70
CA LEU A 499 -57.13 -2.92 25.94
C LEU A 499 -55.99 -1.96 25.60
N GLY A 500 -56.05 -0.74 26.13
CA GLY A 500 -55.00 0.26 25.93
C GLY A 500 -53.61 -0.25 26.34
N VAL A 501 -52.60 0.11 25.55
CA VAL A 501 -51.21 -0.29 25.80
C VAL A 501 -50.68 0.46 27.03
N THR A 502 -50.16 -0.27 28.00
CA THR A 502 -49.52 0.32 29.18
C THR A 502 -48.01 0.37 28.97
N LEU A 503 -47.48 1.58 28.79
CA LEU A 503 -46.06 1.83 28.58
C LEU A 503 -45.37 2.26 29.88
N PHE A 504 -44.18 1.71 30.10
CA PHE A 504 -43.26 2.17 31.13
C PHE A 504 -42.15 3.00 30.48
N VAL A 505 -42.15 4.31 30.70
CA VAL A 505 -41.31 5.27 29.99
C VAL A 505 -40.22 5.81 30.90
N ARG A 506 -39.00 5.89 30.35
CA ARG A 506 -37.81 6.48 30.97
C ARG A 506 -37.23 7.53 30.03
N GLY A 507 -36.95 8.73 30.52
CA GLY A 507 -36.36 9.80 29.73
C GLY A 507 -35.11 10.39 30.38
N THR A 508 -34.12 10.73 29.56
CA THR A 508 -32.89 11.40 30.00
C THR A 508 -32.35 12.32 28.91
N GLU A 509 -31.48 13.25 29.27
CA GLU A 509 -30.82 14.17 28.34
C GLU A 509 -29.43 13.63 28.01
N LEU A 510 -29.18 13.33 26.73
CA LEU A 510 -27.93 12.72 26.26
C LEU A 510 -26.85 13.78 26.09
N THR A 511 -27.23 14.89 25.47
CA THR A 511 -26.45 16.13 25.29
C THR A 511 -27.43 17.30 25.32
N GLY A 512 -26.96 18.55 25.50
CA GLY A 512 -27.85 19.73 25.65
C GLY A 512 -28.85 19.98 24.51
N ASP A 513 -28.69 19.30 23.37
CA ASP A 513 -29.60 19.37 22.21
C ASP A 513 -30.35 18.06 21.93
N LEU A 514 -30.02 16.94 22.60
CA LEU A 514 -30.59 15.61 22.33
C LEU A 514 -31.15 14.96 23.60
N ARG A 515 -32.42 14.53 23.51
CA ARG A 515 -33.13 13.80 24.57
C ARG A 515 -33.38 12.36 24.13
N MET A 516 -33.17 11.41 25.02
CA MET A 516 -33.44 9.99 24.77
C MET A 516 -34.61 9.53 25.62
N ILE A 517 -35.52 8.79 24.99
CA ILE A 517 -36.64 8.15 25.66
C ILE A 517 -36.58 6.66 25.38
N VAL A 518 -36.73 5.85 26.43
CA VAL A 518 -36.86 4.40 26.37
C VAL A 518 -38.22 4.03 26.94
N PHE A 519 -39.00 3.21 26.24
CA PHE A 519 -40.32 2.78 26.69
C PHE A 519 -40.52 1.28 26.46
N ASP A 520 -41.16 0.62 27.42
CA ASP A 520 -41.41 -0.83 27.40
C ASP A 520 -42.92 -1.11 27.53
N ASP A 521 -43.42 -2.11 26.82
CA ASP A 521 -44.82 -2.55 26.91
C ASP A 521 -44.98 -3.51 28.09
N ILE A 522 -45.67 -3.06 29.12
CA ILE A 522 -45.91 -3.81 30.36
C ILE A 522 -47.36 -4.29 30.48
N THR A 523 -48.14 -4.28 29.39
CA THR A 523 -49.57 -4.60 29.41
C THR A 523 -49.84 -6.00 29.96
N ASP A 524 -49.10 -7.01 29.51
CA ASP A 524 -49.22 -8.40 29.98
C ASP A 524 -48.81 -8.55 31.45
N VAL A 525 -47.78 -7.82 31.88
CA VAL A 525 -47.29 -7.88 33.27
C VAL A 525 -48.32 -7.27 34.21
N VAL A 526 -48.90 -6.12 33.85
CA VAL A 526 -49.91 -5.43 34.66
C VAL A 526 -51.21 -6.23 34.72
N SER A 527 -51.64 -6.85 33.62
CA SER A 527 -52.85 -7.69 33.61
C SER A 527 -52.66 -8.98 34.44
N ALA A 528 -51.50 -9.61 34.36
CA ALA A 528 -51.16 -10.78 35.18
C ALA A 528 -51.11 -10.45 36.68
N GLN A 529 -50.47 -9.34 37.06
CA GLN A 529 -50.46 -8.88 38.46
C GLN A 529 -51.87 -8.65 39.01
N ARG A 530 -52.74 -8.00 38.22
CA ARG A 530 -54.16 -7.81 38.60
C ARG A 530 -54.87 -9.14 38.81
N SER A 531 -54.66 -10.13 37.95
CA SER A 531 -55.27 -11.47 38.06
C SER A 531 -54.84 -12.23 39.32
N ILE A 532 -53.55 -12.16 39.68
CA ILE A 532 -53.01 -12.79 40.90
C ILE A 532 -53.62 -12.13 42.15
N ALA A 533 -53.62 -10.80 42.21
CA ALA A 533 -54.18 -10.07 43.34
C ALA A 533 -55.68 -10.38 43.53
N TRP A 534 -56.44 -10.45 42.43
CA TRP A 534 -57.85 -10.84 42.45
C TRP A 534 -58.07 -12.28 42.95
N SER A 535 -57.18 -13.21 42.59
CA SER A 535 -57.28 -14.62 43.01
C SER A 535 -57.04 -14.79 44.52
N GLU A 536 -56.12 -14.01 45.09
CA GLU A 536 -55.87 -13.97 46.53
C GLU A 536 -57.05 -13.39 47.32
N VAL A 537 -57.57 -12.24 46.86
CA VAL A 537 -58.73 -11.57 47.47
C VAL A 537 -59.95 -12.49 47.48
N ALA A 538 -60.23 -13.17 46.35
CA ALA A 538 -61.36 -14.08 46.23
C ALA A 538 -61.29 -15.29 47.19
N ARG A 539 -60.10 -15.88 47.36
CA ARG A 539 -59.90 -16.99 48.31
C ARG A 539 -60.18 -16.56 49.74
N ARG A 540 -59.70 -15.39 50.14
CA ARG A 540 -59.88 -14.87 51.50
C ARG A 540 -61.35 -14.55 51.79
N LEU A 541 -62.01 -13.83 50.88
CA LEU A 541 -63.43 -13.51 51.00
C LEU A 541 -64.29 -14.76 51.09
N ALA A 542 -63.99 -15.81 50.32
CA ALA A 542 -64.77 -17.04 50.38
C ALA A 542 -64.71 -17.75 51.73
N HIS A 543 -63.54 -17.77 52.37
CA HIS A 543 -63.40 -18.29 53.74
C HIS A 543 -64.11 -17.41 54.76
N GLU A 544 -63.96 -16.09 54.66
CA GLU A 544 -64.57 -15.14 55.60
C GLU A 544 -66.11 -15.11 55.50
N ILE A 545 -66.71 -15.34 54.32
CA ILE A 545 -68.17 -15.41 54.13
C ILE A 545 -68.75 -16.78 54.52
N LYS A 546 -68.01 -17.89 54.34
CA LYS A 546 -68.47 -19.23 54.76
C LYS A 546 -68.63 -19.34 56.30
N ASN A 547 -67.79 -18.62 57.03
CA ASN A 547 -67.76 -18.61 58.50
C ASN A 547 -69.07 -18.11 59.15
N PRO A 548 -69.69 -16.98 58.74
CA PRO A 548 -70.98 -16.55 59.27
C PRO A 548 -72.16 -17.35 58.70
N LEU A 549 -72.08 -17.87 57.47
CA LEU A 549 -73.18 -18.63 56.86
C LEU A 549 -73.46 -19.96 57.58
N THR A 550 -72.43 -20.66 58.04
CA THR A 550 -72.59 -22.00 58.65
C THR A 550 -73.35 -21.95 59.98
N PRO A 551 -73.04 -21.05 60.94
CA PRO A 551 -73.85 -20.87 62.14
C PRO A 551 -75.27 -20.36 61.88
N ILE A 552 -75.49 -19.53 60.86
CA ILE A 552 -76.84 -19.08 60.48
C ILE A 552 -77.68 -20.29 60.03
N GLN A 553 -77.11 -21.16 59.19
CA GLN A 553 -77.75 -22.40 58.77
C GLN A 553 -78.09 -23.30 59.98
N LEU A 554 -77.10 -23.58 60.84
CA LEU A 554 -77.29 -24.43 62.02
C LEU A 554 -78.28 -23.85 63.03
N SER A 555 -78.32 -22.52 63.19
CA SER A 555 -79.26 -21.85 64.08
C SER A 555 -80.69 -21.97 63.55
N ALA A 556 -80.87 -21.84 62.24
CA ALA A 556 -82.14 -22.07 61.56
C ALA A 556 -82.58 -23.54 61.74
N GLU A 557 -81.74 -24.52 61.36
CA GLU A 557 -82.03 -25.96 61.53
C GLU A 557 -82.35 -26.32 63.00
N ARG A 558 -81.62 -25.73 63.95
CA ARG A 558 -81.85 -25.93 65.40
C ARG A 558 -83.17 -25.33 65.87
N LEU A 559 -83.57 -24.17 65.34
CA LEU A 559 -84.89 -23.58 65.63
C LEU A 559 -86.00 -24.51 65.13
N GLN A 560 -85.88 -25.04 63.91
CA GLN A 560 -86.82 -26.02 63.35
C GLN A 560 -86.95 -27.25 64.25
N HIS A 561 -85.81 -27.86 64.61
CA HIS A 561 -85.80 -29.10 65.40
C HIS A 561 -86.27 -28.90 66.86
N LYS A 562 -85.98 -27.76 67.49
CA LYS A 562 -86.35 -27.53 68.90
C LYS A 562 -87.82 -27.15 69.09
N LEU A 563 -88.42 -26.53 68.08
CA LEU A 563 -89.80 -26.05 68.09
C LEU A 563 -90.79 -27.04 67.46
N ALA A 564 -90.29 -28.07 66.75
CA ALA A 564 -91.09 -29.17 66.22
C ALA A 564 -91.98 -29.80 67.31
N GLY A 565 -93.29 -29.87 67.04
CA GLY A 565 -94.29 -30.44 67.94
C GLY A 565 -94.58 -29.67 69.24
N LYS A 566 -94.09 -28.42 69.39
CA LYS A 566 -94.33 -27.57 70.59
C LYS A 566 -95.18 -26.33 70.32
N LEU A 567 -95.59 -26.10 69.08
CA LEU A 567 -96.32 -24.92 68.63
C LEU A 567 -97.72 -25.28 68.14
N SER A 568 -98.59 -24.28 67.98
CA SER A 568 -99.84 -24.48 67.24
C SER A 568 -99.55 -24.78 65.77
N LEU A 569 -100.44 -25.53 65.09
CA LEU A 569 -100.26 -25.96 63.69
C LEU A 569 -99.94 -24.78 62.75
N GLU A 570 -100.60 -23.63 62.93
CA GLU A 570 -100.38 -22.43 62.10
C GLU A 570 -99.01 -21.77 62.36
N GLN A 571 -98.54 -21.78 63.61
CA GLN A 571 -97.22 -21.25 63.97
C GLN A 571 -96.08 -22.19 63.54
N GLU A 572 -96.30 -23.50 63.60
CA GLU A 572 -95.34 -24.50 63.15
C GLU A 572 -95.14 -24.43 61.62
N GLU A 573 -96.22 -24.29 60.85
CA GLU A 573 -96.14 -24.10 59.40
C GLU A 573 -95.40 -22.80 59.02
N MET A 574 -95.71 -21.69 59.71
CA MET A 574 -95.03 -20.41 59.49
C MET A 574 -93.52 -20.48 59.79
N ILE A 575 -93.13 -21.10 60.91
CA ILE A 575 -91.72 -21.25 61.30
C ILE A 575 -90.99 -22.21 60.36
N ASN A 576 -91.60 -23.33 59.98
CA ASN A 576 -91.00 -24.26 59.01
C ASN A 576 -90.75 -23.55 57.68
N ARG A 577 -91.74 -22.84 57.12
CA ARG A 577 -91.58 -22.12 55.86
C ARG A 577 -90.49 -21.03 55.94
N SER A 578 -90.45 -20.29 57.06
CA SER A 578 -89.44 -19.24 57.26
C SER A 578 -88.03 -19.82 57.41
N THR A 579 -87.90 -20.92 58.14
CA THR A 579 -86.62 -21.57 58.40
C THR A 579 -86.10 -22.28 57.15
N GLU A 580 -86.96 -22.96 56.39
CA GLU A 580 -86.63 -23.53 55.08
C GLU A 580 -86.20 -22.45 54.09
N THR A 581 -86.85 -21.28 54.10
CA THR A 581 -86.44 -20.15 53.26
C THR A 581 -85.05 -19.66 53.65
N ILE A 582 -84.75 -19.51 54.96
CA ILE A 582 -83.42 -19.11 55.44
C ILE A 582 -82.36 -20.15 55.05
N ILE A 583 -82.62 -21.44 55.27
CA ILE A 583 -81.71 -22.53 54.89
C ILE A 583 -81.47 -22.52 53.38
N GLY A 584 -82.52 -22.38 52.58
CA GLY A 584 -82.41 -22.28 51.12
C GLY A 584 -81.57 -21.10 50.64
N GLN A 585 -81.76 -19.91 51.24
CA GLN A 585 -80.97 -18.72 50.91
C GLN A 585 -79.50 -18.85 51.34
N VAL A 586 -79.23 -19.41 52.52
CA VAL A 586 -77.87 -19.66 53.00
C VAL A 586 -77.17 -20.70 52.12
N GLN A 587 -77.88 -21.74 51.68
CA GLN A 587 -77.35 -22.72 50.73
C GLN A 587 -77.04 -22.09 49.35
N ALA A 588 -77.92 -21.20 48.85
CA ALA A 588 -77.68 -20.46 47.62
C ALA A 588 -76.44 -19.54 47.74
N MET A 589 -76.28 -18.80 48.84
CA MET A 589 -75.09 -17.99 49.10
C MET A 589 -73.83 -18.86 49.23
N LYS A 590 -73.90 -20.00 49.92
CA LYS A 590 -72.78 -20.94 50.05
C LYS A 590 -72.35 -21.48 48.68
N LYS A 591 -73.30 -21.75 47.78
CA LYS A 591 -73.03 -22.13 46.39
C LYS A 591 -72.30 -21.01 45.64
N MET A 592 -72.85 -19.79 45.64
CA MET A 592 -72.23 -18.63 44.99
C MET A 592 -70.80 -18.34 45.48
N VAL A 593 -70.57 -18.45 46.79
CA VAL A 593 -69.25 -18.24 47.40
C VAL A 593 -68.26 -19.34 47.01
N ASN A 594 -68.70 -20.60 46.92
CA ASN A 594 -67.87 -21.69 46.42
C ASN A 594 -67.54 -21.50 44.93
N ASP A 595 -68.53 -21.13 44.11
CA ASP A 595 -68.33 -20.86 42.68
C ASP A 595 -67.31 -19.73 42.47
N PHE A 596 -67.39 -18.66 43.26
CA PHE A 596 -66.44 -17.54 43.21
C PHE A 596 -65.02 -17.94 43.64
N ARG A 597 -64.90 -18.76 44.69
CA ARG A 597 -63.61 -19.33 45.10
C ARG A 597 -63.02 -20.21 44.00
N ASP A 598 -63.83 -21.05 43.38
CA ASP A 598 -63.38 -22.03 42.41
C ASP A 598 -62.98 -21.35 41.08
N PHE A 599 -63.61 -20.23 40.72
CA PHE A 599 -63.14 -19.31 39.68
C PHE A 599 -61.74 -18.74 39.98
N ALA A 600 -61.47 -18.37 41.23
CA ALA A 600 -60.17 -17.87 41.65
C ALA A 600 -59.08 -18.95 41.78
N LYS A 601 -59.49 -20.22 41.98
CA LYS A 601 -58.59 -21.34 42.27
C LYS A 601 -58.33 -22.26 41.07
N THR A 602 -58.73 -21.87 39.86
CA THR A 602 -58.50 -22.67 38.64
C THR A 602 -57.02 -23.04 38.55
N PRO A 603 -56.65 -24.33 38.71
CA PRO A 603 -55.26 -24.76 38.62
C PRO A 603 -54.77 -24.68 37.18
N THR A 604 -53.45 -24.57 36.98
CA THR A 604 -52.87 -24.61 35.64
C THR A 604 -53.26 -25.92 34.93
N PRO A 605 -53.74 -25.86 33.67
CA PRO A 605 -54.29 -27.01 32.99
C PRO A 605 -53.21 -28.07 32.71
N GLN A 606 -53.51 -29.34 33.03
CA GLN A 606 -52.64 -30.45 32.64
C GLN A 606 -53.06 -30.96 31.27
N LEU A 607 -52.43 -30.41 30.23
CA LEU A 607 -52.75 -30.73 28.84
C LEU A 607 -52.40 -32.20 28.52
N LYS A 608 -53.41 -33.01 28.26
CA LYS A 608 -53.29 -34.40 27.80
C LYS A 608 -54.04 -34.57 26.47
N PRO A 609 -53.71 -35.58 25.65
CA PRO A 609 -54.54 -35.94 24.50
C PRO A 609 -55.95 -36.34 24.97
N VAL A 610 -56.97 -35.58 24.58
CA VAL A 610 -58.37 -35.79 24.96
C VAL A 610 -59.25 -35.82 23.71
N SER A 611 -60.10 -36.83 23.59
CA SER A 611 -61.16 -36.89 22.59
C SER A 611 -62.36 -36.06 23.07
N ILE A 612 -62.67 -34.96 22.37
CA ILE A 612 -63.84 -34.14 22.65
C ILE A 612 -65.13 -34.95 22.49
N ASN A 613 -65.21 -35.83 21.50
CA ASN A 613 -66.41 -36.64 21.26
C ASN A 613 -66.67 -37.61 22.41
N THR A 614 -65.62 -38.31 22.90
CA THR A 614 -65.73 -39.24 24.02
C THR A 614 -66.16 -38.49 25.28
N LEU A 615 -65.49 -37.37 25.59
CA LEU A 615 -65.80 -36.56 26.76
C LEU A 615 -67.21 -35.97 26.72
N THR A 616 -67.65 -35.49 25.56
CA THR A 616 -69.00 -34.97 25.35
C THR A 616 -70.03 -36.08 25.56
N THR A 617 -69.78 -37.28 25.02
CA THR A 617 -70.68 -38.43 25.17
C THR A 617 -70.80 -38.88 26.64
N GLU A 618 -69.68 -38.92 27.39
CA GLU A 618 -69.68 -39.24 28.83
C GLU A 618 -70.55 -38.27 29.63
N ILE A 619 -70.45 -36.97 29.34
CA ILE A 619 -71.22 -35.94 30.06
C ILE A 619 -72.69 -36.03 29.69
N LEU A 620 -73.01 -36.23 28.41
CA LEU A 620 -74.39 -36.38 27.95
C LEU A 620 -75.09 -37.57 28.61
N GLY A 621 -74.36 -38.66 28.89
CA GLY A 621 -74.89 -39.82 29.64
C GLY A 621 -75.35 -39.50 31.07
N LEU A 622 -74.85 -38.42 31.68
CA LEU A 622 -75.33 -37.95 33.00
C LEU A 622 -76.65 -37.17 32.92
N TYR A 623 -77.09 -36.81 31.71
CA TYR A 623 -78.32 -36.06 31.43
C TYR A 623 -79.41 -36.92 30.78
N ASP A 624 -79.33 -38.25 30.95
CA ASP A 624 -80.30 -39.22 30.41
C ASP A 624 -81.72 -38.90 30.90
N GLY A 625 -82.59 -38.48 29.98
CA GLY A 625 -83.94 -37.98 30.26
C GLY A 625 -84.22 -36.53 29.86
N SER A 626 -83.20 -35.77 29.42
CA SER A 626 -83.37 -34.42 28.87
C SER A 626 -83.44 -34.41 27.34
N SER A 627 -84.16 -33.45 26.74
CA SER A 627 -84.28 -33.32 25.28
C SER A 627 -82.96 -32.78 24.70
N LEU A 628 -82.07 -33.68 24.26
CA LEU A 628 -80.76 -33.35 23.68
C LEU A 628 -80.63 -33.94 22.27
N ARG A 629 -80.12 -33.17 21.32
CA ARG A 629 -79.80 -33.62 19.96
C ARG A 629 -78.30 -33.54 19.74
N THR A 630 -77.69 -34.64 19.34
CA THR A 630 -76.23 -34.74 19.19
C THR A 630 -75.84 -34.98 17.73
N GLN A 631 -74.84 -34.23 17.26
CA GLN A 631 -74.22 -34.40 15.94
C GLN A 631 -72.70 -34.35 16.13
N LEU A 632 -72.11 -35.50 16.46
CA LEU A 632 -70.67 -35.60 16.71
C LEU A 632 -69.96 -36.14 15.46
N ASP A 633 -68.99 -35.40 14.91
CA ASP A 633 -68.21 -35.83 13.76
C ASP A 633 -67.18 -36.90 14.17
N PRO A 634 -67.27 -38.15 13.66
CA PRO A 634 -66.36 -39.23 14.03
C PRO A 634 -64.87 -38.96 13.67
N HIS A 635 -64.58 -38.03 12.76
CA HIS A 635 -63.23 -37.75 12.26
C HIS A 635 -62.53 -36.61 13.03
N CYS A 636 -63.09 -36.14 14.15
CA CYS A 636 -62.43 -35.12 14.97
C CYS A 636 -61.16 -35.70 15.66
N PRO A 637 -59.96 -35.12 15.41
CA PRO A 637 -58.73 -35.52 16.08
C PRO A 637 -58.75 -35.15 17.57
N ASN A 638 -57.92 -35.84 18.35
CA ASN A 638 -57.72 -35.52 19.77
C ASN A 638 -57.15 -34.10 19.92
N ILE A 639 -57.60 -33.38 20.94
CA ILE A 639 -57.06 -32.07 21.30
C ILE A 639 -56.10 -32.22 22.49
N MET A 640 -55.17 -31.27 22.65
CA MET A 640 -54.38 -31.16 23.87
C MET A 640 -55.15 -30.33 24.90
N GLY A 641 -55.70 -30.99 25.92
CA GLY A 641 -56.51 -30.32 26.94
C GLY A 641 -56.60 -31.06 28.27
N ASP A 642 -57.02 -30.36 29.32
CA ASP A 642 -57.30 -30.97 30.62
C ASP A 642 -58.73 -31.56 30.60
N PRO A 643 -58.88 -32.89 30.71
CA PRO A 643 -60.19 -33.54 30.62
C PRO A 643 -61.15 -33.08 31.72
N THR A 644 -60.64 -32.69 32.89
CA THR A 644 -61.47 -32.25 34.02
C THR A 644 -62.01 -30.84 33.79
N GLN A 645 -61.15 -29.94 33.31
CA GLN A 645 -61.55 -28.55 33.05
C GLN A 645 -62.46 -28.44 31.82
N ILE A 646 -62.17 -29.20 30.77
CA ILE A 646 -63.04 -29.24 29.58
C ILE A 646 -64.39 -29.88 29.92
N ARG A 647 -64.42 -30.89 30.79
CA ARG A 647 -65.67 -31.46 31.31
C ARG A 647 -66.50 -30.40 32.03
N GLN A 648 -65.85 -29.57 32.85
CA GLN A 648 -66.51 -28.44 33.52
C GLN A 648 -67.04 -27.41 32.53
N VAL A 649 -66.31 -27.10 31.46
CA VAL A 649 -66.79 -26.20 30.40
C VAL A 649 -68.05 -26.75 29.73
N ILE A 650 -68.03 -28.00 29.29
CA ILE A 650 -69.17 -28.63 28.62
C ILE A 650 -70.37 -28.69 29.57
N HIS A 651 -70.16 -29.08 30.83
CA HIS A 651 -71.20 -29.10 31.86
C HIS A 651 -71.85 -27.73 32.08
N ASN A 652 -71.04 -26.68 32.26
CA ASN A 652 -71.54 -25.32 32.49
C ASN A 652 -72.33 -24.78 31.29
N LEU A 653 -71.87 -25.06 30.06
CA LEU A 653 -72.56 -24.65 28.86
C LEU A 653 -73.87 -25.42 28.65
N LEU A 654 -73.88 -26.73 28.89
CA LEU A 654 -75.09 -27.56 28.81
C LEU A 654 -76.12 -27.16 29.86
N GLN A 655 -75.69 -26.92 31.10
CA GLN A 655 -76.57 -26.46 32.18
C GLN A 655 -77.19 -25.10 31.83
N ASN A 656 -76.36 -24.15 31.36
CA ASN A 656 -76.87 -22.85 30.92
C ASN A 656 -77.87 -22.97 29.75
N ALA A 657 -77.59 -23.85 28.79
CA ALA A 657 -78.46 -24.10 27.64
C ALA A 657 -79.81 -24.71 28.05
N GLN A 658 -79.82 -25.70 28.94
CA GLN A 658 -81.04 -26.32 29.45
C GLN A 658 -81.89 -25.35 30.27
N ASP A 659 -81.28 -24.66 31.24
CA ASP A 659 -81.98 -23.69 32.09
C ASP A 659 -82.68 -22.61 31.25
N THR A 660 -82.04 -22.15 30.17
CA THR A 660 -82.60 -21.12 29.29
C THR A 660 -83.67 -21.68 28.35
N THR A 661 -83.58 -22.95 27.96
CA THR A 661 -84.59 -23.61 27.13
C THR A 661 -85.89 -23.86 27.90
N LEU A 662 -85.80 -24.18 29.21
CA LEU A 662 -86.96 -24.31 30.10
C LEU A 662 -87.74 -22.99 30.27
N GLU A 663 -87.04 -21.84 30.21
CA GLU A 663 -87.62 -20.50 30.33
C GLU A 663 -88.04 -19.90 28.96
N GLY A 664 -87.77 -20.59 27.85
CA GLY A 664 -87.99 -20.10 26.48
C GLY A 664 -89.36 -20.46 25.89
N SER A 665 -89.64 -19.93 24.70
CA SER A 665 -90.92 -20.11 23.98
C SER A 665 -91.19 -21.56 23.54
N HIS A 666 -90.17 -22.42 23.49
CA HIS A 666 -90.26 -23.81 23.06
C HIS A 666 -89.56 -24.77 24.04
N PRO A 667 -90.17 -25.07 25.20
CA PRO A 667 -89.53 -25.85 26.28
C PRO A 667 -89.32 -27.33 25.94
N THR A 668 -89.92 -27.85 24.85
CA THR A 668 -89.76 -29.23 24.37
C THR A 668 -88.75 -29.36 23.24
N SER A 669 -88.14 -28.25 22.78
CA SER A 669 -87.13 -28.30 21.71
C SER A 669 -85.78 -28.75 22.26
N PRO A 670 -85.07 -29.67 21.58
CA PRO A 670 -83.83 -30.20 22.10
C PRO A 670 -82.66 -29.22 21.98
N VAL A 671 -81.79 -29.18 23.00
CA VAL A 671 -80.49 -28.48 22.92
C VAL A 671 -79.59 -29.27 21.97
N GLU A 672 -78.96 -28.57 21.02
CA GLU A 672 -78.12 -29.20 19.99
C GLU A 672 -76.64 -29.07 20.33
N VAL A 673 -75.93 -30.20 20.33
CA VAL A 673 -74.48 -30.27 20.54
C VAL A 673 -73.83 -30.82 19.28
N LYS A 674 -72.93 -30.03 18.68
CA LYS A 674 -72.26 -30.36 17.42
C LYS A 674 -70.74 -30.28 17.56
N THR A 675 -70.02 -31.27 17.05
CA THR A 675 -68.56 -31.20 16.86
C THR A 675 -68.23 -31.28 15.37
N GLU A 676 -67.32 -30.44 14.90
CA GLU A 676 -66.89 -30.42 13.49
C GLU A 676 -65.40 -30.08 13.37
N LEU A 677 -64.71 -30.71 12.41
CA LEU A 677 -63.36 -30.33 12.00
C LEU A 677 -63.43 -29.16 11.02
N VAL A 678 -62.81 -28.03 11.34
CA VAL A 678 -62.81 -26.83 10.50
C VAL A 678 -61.38 -26.41 10.10
N PRO A 679 -61.14 -25.99 8.85
CA PRO A 679 -59.85 -25.45 8.46
C PRO A 679 -59.62 -24.09 9.13
N TYR A 680 -58.42 -23.89 9.68
CA TYR A 680 -57.99 -22.71 10.41
C TYR A 680 -56.65 -22.19 9.84
N GLY A 681 -56.71 -21.57 8.66
CA GLY A 681 -55.56 -20.88 8.05
C GLY A 681 -54.44 -21.80 7.53
N GLU A 682 -53.40 -21.18 6.98
CA GLU A 682 -52.17 -21.84 6.51
C GLU A 682 -50.96 -21.32 7.28
N HIS A 683 -50.12 -22.24 7.75
CA HIS A 683 -48.81 -21.91 8.32
C HIS A 683 -47.75 -22.73 7.59
N ASN A 684 -46.78 -22.06 6.97
CA ASN A 684 -45.75 -22.69 6.13
C ASN A 684 -46.31 -23.56 4.98
N GLY A 685 -47.43 -23.16 4.36
CA GLY A 685 -48.05 -23.88 3.24
C GLY A 685 -48.77 -25.17 3.62
N ILE A 686 -49.00 -25.43 4.91
CA ILE A 686 -49.79 -26.56 5.41
C ILE A 686 -51.10 -26.00 5.98
N ALA A 687 -52.24 -26.48 5.47
CA ALA A 687 -53.56 -26.18 6.01
C ALA A 687 -53.66 -26.70 7.45
N GLN A 688 -53.86 -25.79 8.40
CA GLN A 688 -54.10 -26.18 9.79
C GLN A 688 -55.59 -26.49 9.98
N ASN A 689 -55.90 -27.51 10.76
CA ASN A 689 -57.27 -27.85 11.14
C ASN A 689 -57.48 -27.54 12.63
N ALA A 690 -58.71 -27.20 12.99
CA ALA A 690 -59.14 -26.95 14.35
C ALA A 690 -60.44 -27.70 14.64
N VAL A 691 -60.63 -28.13 15.88
CA VAL A 691 -61.87 -28.81 16.30
C VAL A 691 -62.82 -27.77 16.88
N ARG A 692 -64.02 -27.64 16.30
CA ARG A 692 -65.07 -26.76 16.79
C ARG A 692 -66.11 -27.55 17.57
N LEU A 693 -66.37 -27.15 18.81
CA LEU A 693 -67.49 -27.60 19.63
C LEU A 693 -68.55 -26.50 19.67
N THR A 694 -69.78 -26.83 19.30
CA THR A 694 -70.91 -25.89 19.27
C THR A 694 -72.03 -26.41 20.15
N ILE A 695 -72.55 -25.57 21.03
CA ILE A 695 -73.75 -25.83 21.83
C ILE A 695 -74.78 -24.76 21.51
N SER A 696 -75.95 -25.19 21.04
CA SER A 696 -77.04 -24.30 20.61
C SER A 696 -78.30 -24.59 21.42
N ASP A 697 -78.85 -23.56 22.06
CA ASP A 697 -80.12 -23.64 22.79
C ASP A 697 -81.29 -23.09 21.98
N CYS A 698 -82.51 -23.27 22.51
CA CYS A 698 -83.76 -22.72 21.99
C CYS A 698 -84.43 -21.78 23.01
N GLY A 699 -83.61 -21.09 23.81
CA GLY A 699 -84.08 -20.21 24.89
C GLY A 699 -84.35 -18.77 24.45
N ILE A 700 -84.41 -17.85 25.42
CA ILE A 700 -84.68 -16.41 25.19
C ILE A 700 -83.50 -15.63 24.58
N GLY A 701 -82.31 -16.24 24.45
CA GLY A 701 -81.08 -15.59 23.99
C GLY A 701 -80.59 -14.44 24.90
N PHE A 702 -79.68 -13.60 24.39
CA PHE A 702 -79.09 -12.48 25.13
C PHE A 702 -79.60 -11.12 24.62
N PRO A 703 -79.99 -10.18 25.49
CA PRO A 703 -80.15 -8.78 25.10
C PRO A 703 -78.84 -8.22 24.53
N VAL A 704 -78.91 -7.37 23.49
CA VAL A 704 -77.73 -6.83 22.78
C VAL A 704 -76.70 -6.18 23.73
N LYS A 705 -77.18 -5.47 24.78
CA LYS A 705 -76.32 -4.83 25.78
C LYS A 705 -75.56 -5.81 26.68
N ILE A 706 -76.10 -7.02 26.89
CA ILE A 706 -75.52 -8.04 27.78
C ILE A 706 -74.61 -8.99 26.99
N LEU A 707 -74.90 -9.23 25.71
CA LEU A 707 -74.11 -10.12 24.85
C LEU A 707 -72.62 -9.72 24.81
N ALA A 708 -72.32 -8.42 24.69
CA ALA A 708 -70.94 -7.90 24.64
C ALA A 708 -70.16 -8.11 25.95
N ARG A 709 -70.87 -8.25 27.08
CA ARG A 709 -70.29 -8.41 28.41
C ARG A 709 -70.58 -9.80 29.00
N ALA A 710 -71.05 -10.75 28.19
CA ALA A 710 -71.56 -12.04 28.67
C ALA A 710 -70.50 -12.91 29.37
N PHE A 711 -69.21 -12.65 29.12
CA PHE A 711 -68.09 -13.33 29.76
C PHE A 711 -67.52 -12.58 30.98
N GLU A 712 -68.02 -11.38 31.29
CA GLU A 712 -67.63 -10.68 32.51
C GLU A 712 -68.25 -11.35 33.75
N PRO A 713 -67.52 -11.43 34.88
CA PRO A 713 -68.05 -12.00 36.12
C PRO A 713 -69.30 -11.26 36.62
N TYR A 714 -70.23 -12.01 37.23
CA TYR A 714 -71.47 -11.52 37.87
C TYR A 714 -72.55 -10.96 36.93
N ILE A 715 -72.35 -11.08 35.62
CA ILE A 715 -73.37 -10.70 34.65
C ILE A 715 -74.31 -11.89 34.41
N THR A 716 -75.58 -11.71 34.78
CA THR A 716 -76.63 -12.71 34.56
C THR A 716 -77.98 -12.04 34.32
N THR A 717 -78.80 -12.65 33.49
CA THR A 717 -80.21 -12.28 33.27
C THR A 717 -81.18 -13.09 34.13
N LYS A 718 -80.68 -14.10 34.88
CA LYS A 718 -81.50 -15.06 35.63
C LYS A 718 -81.60 -14.69 37.11
N SER A 719 -82.81 -14.81 37.69
CA SER A 719 -83.08 -14.49 39.09
C SER A 719 -82.35 -15.39 40.11
N LYS A 720 -81.98 -16.62 39.72
CA LYS A 720 -81.20 -17.58 40.55
C LYS A 720 -79.78 -17.84 40.02
N GLY A 721 -79.32 -17.10 39.01
CA GLY A 721 -78.01 -17.28 38.39
C GLY A 721 -76.88 -16.60 39.17
N THR A 722 -75.70 -17.22 39.22
CA THR A 722 -74.52 -16.63 39.88
C THR A 722 -73.71 -15.69 38.98
N GLY A 723 -73.94 -15.73 37.66
CA GLY A 723 -73.20 -14.92 36.67
C GLY A 723 -71.71 -15.27 36.53
N LEU A 724 -71.25 -16.37 37.16
CA LEU A 724 -69.84 -16.78 37.14
C LEU A 724 -69.56 -17.90 36.11
N GLY A 725 -70.58 -18.64 35.67
CA GLY A 725 -70.40 -19.83 34.83
C GLY A 725 -69.73 -19.55 33.48
N LEU A 726 -70.16 -18.51 32.75
CA LEU A 726 -69.57 -18.13 31.46
C LEU A 726 -68.18 -17.50 31.62
N ALA A 727 -67.93 -16.76 32.70
CA ALA A 727 -66.61 -16.22 33.03
C ALA A 727 -65.58 -17.34 33.31
N VAL A 728 -65.99 -18.40 34.02
CA VAL A 728 -65.18 -19.61 34.23
C VAL A 728 -64.87 -20.30 32.89
N VAL A 729 -65.88 -20.43 32.03
CA VAL A 729 -65.70 -21.02 30.70
C VAL A 729 -64.68 -20.22 29.88
N LYS A 730 -64.80 -18.89 29.83
CA LYS A 730 -63.86 -18.02 29.11
C LYS A 730 -62.43 -18.20 29.61
N LYS A 731 -62.23 -18.17 30.93
CA LYS A 731 -60.92 -18.37 31.56
C LYS A 731 -60.30 -19.73 31.22
N ILE A 732 -61.06 -20.82 31.36
CA ILE A 732 -60.57 -22.18 31.02
C ILE A 732 -60.19 -22.26 29.55
N ILE A 733 -60.99 -21.69 28.64
CA ILE A 733 -60.72 -21.72 27.21
C ILE A 733 -59.47 -20.89 26.84
N ASP A 734 -59.28 -19.73 27.47
CA ASP A 734 -58.09 -18.90 27.28
C ASP A 734 -56.82 -19.61 27.80
N ASP A 735 -56.90 -20.27 28.97
CA ASP A 735 -55.81 -21.09 29.53
C ASP A 735 -55.44 -22.29 28.62
N HIS A 736 -56.39 -22.77 27.82
CA HIS A 736 -56.19 -23.83 26.82
C HIS A 736 -55.74 -23.32 25.45
N SER A 737 -55.51 -22.00 25.30
CA SER A 737 -55.19 -21.37 24.02
C SER A 737 -56.24 -21.65 22.93
N ALA A 738 -57.51 -21.77 23.32
CA ALA A 738 -58.65 -21.97 22.42
C ALA A 738 -59.45 -20.67 22.32
N LYS A 739 -60.27 -20.53 21.27
CA LYS A 739 -61.15 -19.35 21.09
C LYS A 739 -62.58 -19.71 21.44
N ILE A 740 -63.30 -18.80 22.10
CA ILE A 740 -64.74 -18.95 22.37
C ILE A 740 -65.50 -17.77 21.78
N GLU A 741 -66.66 -18.06 21.22
CA GLU A 741 -67.57 -17.08 20.63
C GLU A 741 -69.00 -17.37 21.08
N ILE A 742 -69.77 -16.31 21.34
CA ILE A 742 -71.18 -16.37 21.69
C ILE A 742 -71.99 -15.49 20.75
N ARG A 743 -73.09 -16.02 20.22
CA ARG A 743 -73.99 -15.31 19.30
C ARG A 743 -75.44 -15.67 19.59
N ASN A 744 -76.35 -14.75 19.31
CA ASN A 744 -77.78 -15.09 19.28
C ASN A 744 -78.12 -15.79 17.96
N ARG A 745 -78.97 -16.81 18.03
CA ARG A 745 -79.57 -17.47 16.87
C ARG A 745 -80.82 -16.70 16.47
N MET A 746 -80.88 -16.28 15.21
CA MET A 746 -81.96 -15.46 14.67
C MET A 746 -82.78 -16.27 13.66
N ARG A 747 -84.11 -16.12 13.67
CA ARG A 747 -85.01 -16.58 12.60
C ARG A 747 -85.80 -15.38 12.10
N GLY A 748 -85.33 -14.76 11.01
CA GLY A 748 -85.81 -13.43 10.63
C GLY A 748 -85.27 -12.37 11.61
N GLU A 749 -86.15 -11.55 12.18
CA GLU A 749 -85.81 -10.55 13.20
C GLU A 749 -85.99 -11.05 14.65
N GLU A 750 -86.50 -12.27 14.85
CA GLU A 750 -86.74 -12.84 16.17
C GLU A 750 -85.56 -13.70 16.66
N VAL A 751 -85.20 -13.52 17.95
CA VAL A 751 -84.20 -14.34 18.65
C VAL A 751 -84.84 -15.67 19.02
N ILE A 752 -84.30 -16.76 18.48
CA ILE A 752 -84.79 -18.13 18.72
C ILE A 752 -83.91 -18.94 19.69
N GLY A 753 -82.84 -18.34 20.21
CA GLY A 753 -81.91 -18.95 21.16
C GLY A 753 -80.51 -18.34 21.12
N ALA A 754 -79.56 -18.94 21.82
CA ALA A 754 -78.15 -18.61 21.74
C ALA A 754 -77.30 -19.80 21.25
N GLN A 755 -76.12 -19.47 20.72
CA GLN A 755 -75.12 -20.42 20.27
C GLN A 755 -73.76 -20.03 20.85
N VAL A 756 -73.11 -20.99 21.49
CA VAL A 756 -71.73 -20.87 21.97
C VAL A 756 -70.85 -21.81 21.15
N SER A 757 -69.80 -21.27 20.55
CA SER A 757 -68.83 -22.02 19.73
C SER A 757 -67.44 -21.90 20.33
N ILE A 758 -66.79 -23.04 20.56
CA ILE A 758 -65.41 -23.13 21.06
C ILE A 758 -64.55 -23.75 19.96
N LEU A 759 -63.41 -23.12 19.67
CA LEU A 759 -62.45 -23.54 18.66
C LEU A 759 -61.13 -23.94 19.30
N PHE A 760 -60.82 -25.24 19.26
CA PHE A 760 -59.57 -25.80 19.75
C PHE A 760 -58.54 -25.88 18.61
N MET A 761 -57.46 -25.11 18.77
CA MET A 761 -56.41 -24.96 17.74
C MET A 761 -55.21 -25.89 17.99
N LYS A 762 -54.99 -26.34 19.23
CA LYS A 762 -53.90 -27.25 19.61
C LYS A 762 -54.37 -28.71 19.55
N LEU A 763 -54.22 -29.32 18.39
CA LEU A 763 -54.48 -30.74 18.19
C LEU A 763 -53.33 -31.59 18.77
N ALA A 764 -53.66 -32.74 19.34
CA ALA A 764 -52.67 -33.73 19.74
C ALA A 764 -52.01 -34.27 18.45
N LYS A 765 -50.67 -34.30 18.41
CA LYS A 765 -49.96 -34.99 17.35
C LYS A 765 -50.34 -36.47 17.45
N GLU A 766 -50.90 -37.04 16.39
CA GLU A 766 -51.09 -38.49 16.32
C GLU A 766 -49.74 -39.14 16.59
N ALA A 767 -49.69 -40.00 17.61
CA ALA A 767 -48.59 -40.93 17.74
C ALA A 767 -48.69 -41.86 16.52
N ILE A 768 -47.73 -41.76 15.62
CA ILE A 768 -47.56 -42.69 14.50
C ILE A 768 -47.40 -44.10 15.04
#